data_AF-A0A937MR88-F1
#
_entry.id   AF-A0A937MR88-F1
#
_cell.length_a   1.000
_cell.length_b   1.000
_cell.length_c   1.000
_cell.angle_alpha   90.00
_cell.angle_beta   90.00
_cell.angle_gamma   90.00
#
_symmetry.space_group_name_H-M   'P 1'
#
loop_
_entity.id
_entity.type
_entity.pdbx_description
1 polymer ?
#
loop_
_entity_poly.entity_id
_entity_poly.type
_entity_poly.pdbx_seq_one_letter_code
_entity_poly.pdbx_strand_id
1 'polypeptide(L)'
;MKRIFIFLFILLIVLPSAFLGYFYYMVTREAATRIERGAIDRVIASESPVYYGDGHTPIGVFFEMTHSKHIAYEAIPKVFVKALIAAEDRNFFDHMGFDIKAIVRAFVANIKTGKVVQGGSTITQQTAKNIFKREKRTYKTKLKEMMQAFLLETRYTKEEILEMYANQFFVTGYGKGLRIAAQYFFGKDTKNLDLVEAAFIVGSLKGPNRYNPFIKKTKAQKDEAKQLAKERKDYVLGRMLSLNFISKTDYEEAKEREVPFKEGKITYRLNVVLDYIRNQLESDYFREILREQGVDNIATSGISIYTSVDKEVQYAALMSLRRHLPLMDIKLNGYRPWQNKEKWKGLLEKGLKKPKENIPFLARITSVETDRDKCHLIVEWDNGGGVIDFEGLKPVGAAWLKANIGNWAKFDREHAPILLKKFHVGDLVPVQLMIPDKMPPNKDRDAKLMLSAIPELEGGIVALQSGMIKAMVGGFFDRYFNRAVDAKRQLGSIFKPIVYAAALQLKWNILDPLKNRREIFQFEGTSYLPRPDHEPKSDTVSMVWAGAKSENLATVWLLYHLTDHLNLSEFRQVADLVGLGRKESESYQAYKGRIRDRDGVIVNREALMAAAFDEAKDQIETDIIFEGRESILDDLHRLHFDLSESTAEMAGLKNHQIMRYDFKRLSTLNREMREQFQRAVPQSHGRFYRAVKAGRGLRIIYTDHPEYLARDDLIPITPKWLIEKAQGPDIEKKVWIDNLIPAGILDSIETHIKANYKKLLTHERYSFEVLSKVRDFRTLVNLSFVVYLSKKIGISTPLDPVLSFPLGPNSISIMEA
;
A
#
# COMPACT_ATOMS: atom_id res chain seq x y z
N MET A 1 -43.55 -80.17 3.12
CA MET A 1 -42.12 -79.78 3.14
C MET A 1 -41.61 -79.16 1.83
N LYS A 2 -41.79 -79.77 0.64
CA LYS A 2 -41.31 -79.19 -0.65
C LYS A 2 -41.76 -77.75 -0.94
N ARG A 3 -43.02 -77.38 -0.65
CA ARG A 3 -43.53 -76.01 -0.88
C ARG A 3 -42.88 -74.95 0.03
N ILE A 4 -42.52 -75.31 1.26
CA ILE A 4 -41.82 -74.43 2.21
C ILE A 4 -40.37 -74.23 1.76
N PHE A 5 -39.73 -75.28 1.25
CA PHE A 5 -38.37 -75.19 0.70
C PHE A 5 -38.31 -74.32 -0.57
N ILE A 6 -39.29 -74.45 -1.46
CA ILE A 6 -39.42 -73.59 -2.65
C ILE A 6 -39.71 -72.14 -2.23
N PHE A 7 -40.59 -71.91 -1.26
CA PHE A 7 -40.87 -70.58 -0.75
C PHE A 7 -39.65 -69.93 -0.10
N LEU A 8 -38.91 -70.66 0.74
CA LEU A 8 -37.64 -70.19 1.33
C LEU A 8 -36.57 -69.93 0.27
N PHE A 9 -36.49 -70.77 -0.77
CA PHE A 9 -35.56 -70.56 -1.88
C PHE A 9 -35.92 -69.33 -2.73
N ILE A 10 -37.20 -69.11 -3.00
CA ILE A 10 -37.69 -67.89 -3.67
C ILE A 10 -37.38 -66.68 -2.77
N LEU A 11 -37.64 -66.75 -1.47
CA LEU A 11 -37.34 -65.67 -0.53
C LEU A 11 -35.83 -65.35 -0.48
N LEU A 12 -34.98 -66.39 -0.56
CA LEU A 12 -33.52 -66.28 -0.59
C LEU A 12 -33.00 -65.57 -1.86
N ILE A 13 -33.75 -65.57 -2.95
CA ILE A 13 -33.37 -64.88 -4.19
C ILE A 13 -34.03 -63.51 -4.28
N VAL A 14 -35.32 -63.41 -3.93
CA VAL A 14 -36.12 -62.19 -4.08
C VAL A 14 -35.68 -61.11 -3.11
N LEU A 15 -35.44 -61.43 -1.82
CA LEU A 15 -35.05 -60.41 -0.85
C LEU A 15 -33.68 -59.78 -1.17
N PRO A 16 -32.61 -60.54 -1.50
CA PRO A 16 -31.35 -59.95 -1.92
C PRO A 16 -31.46 -59.18 -3.24
N SER A 17 -32.26 -59.66 -4.20
CA SER A 17 -32.47 -58.97 -5.47
C SER A 17 -33.22 -57.64 -5.30
N ALA A 18 -34.25 -57.61 -4.45
CA ALA A 18 -34.97 -56.39 -4.10
C ALA A 18 -34.07 -55.40 -3.34
N PHE A 19 -33.23 -55.90 -2.41
CA PHE A 19 -32.24 -55.09 -1.72
C PHE A 19 -31.20 -54.51 -2.70
N LEU A 20 -30.66 -55.32 -3.61
CA LEU A 20 -29.73 -54.89 -4.66
C LEU A 20 -30.36 -53.86 -5.59
N GLY A 21 -31.64 -54.05 -5.97
CA GLY A 21 -32.40 -53.11 -6.78
C GLY A 21 -32.64 -51.77 -6.07
N TYR A 22 -33.09 -51.80 -4.81
CA TYR A 22 -33.23 -50.59 -3.98
C TYR A 22 -31.90 -49.87 -3.76
N PHE A 23 -30.84 -50.63 -3.48
CA PHE A 23 -29.50 -50.08 -3.29
C PHE A 23 -28.95 -49.49 -4.60
N TYR A 24 -29.20 -50.12 -5.75
CA TYR A 24 -28.89 -49.57 -7.07
C TYR A 24 -29.64 -48.28 -7.33
N TYR A 25 -30.94 -48.23 -7.06
CA TYR A 25 -31.75 -47.03 -7.21
C TYR A 25 -31.21 -45.87 -6.35
N MET A 26 -30.92 -46.15 -5.08
CA MET A 26 -30.34 -45.15 -4.15
C MET A 26 -28.99 -44.62 -4.63
N VAL A 27 -28.07 -45.50 -5.02
CA VAL A 27 -26.74 -45.11 -5.52
C VAL A 27 -26.85 -44.37 -6.85
N THR A 28 -27.76 -44.79 -7.74
CA THR A 28 -27.98 -44.15 -9.04
C THR A 28 -28.57 -42.77 -8.88
N ARG A 29 -29.52 -42.55 -7.95
CA ARG A 29 -30.08 -41.21 -7.68
C ARG A 29 -29.03 -40.27 -7.07
N GLU A 30 -28.21 -40.77 -6.13
CA GLU A 30 -27.10 -40.00 -5.55
C GLU A 30 -25.99 -39.70 -6.58
N ALA A 31 -25.68 -40.66 -7.46
CA ALA A 31 -24.68 -40.49 -8.51
C ALA A 31 -25.19 -39.61 -9.65
N ALA A 32 -26.42 -39.79 -10.12
CA ALA A 32 -27.04 -39.02 -11.20
C ALA A 32 -27.11 -37.53 -10.86
N THR A 33 -27.55 -37.17 -9.65
CA THR A 33 -27.57 -35.78 -9.18
C THR A 33 -26.18 -35.13 -9.10
N ARG A 34 -25.12 -35.92 -8.89
CA ARG A 34 -23.73 -35.44 -8.89
C ARG A 34 -23.09 -35.42 -10.28
N ILE A 35 -23.51 -36.33 -11.17
CA ILE A 35 -23.05 -36.40 -12.56
C ILE A 35 -23.71 -35.29 -13.40
N GLU A 36 -25.02 -35.04 -13.22
CA GLU A 36 -25.77 -33.95 -13.88
C GLU A 36 -25.32 -32.54 -13.45
N ARG A 37 -24.77 -32.38 -12.24
CA ARG A 37 -24.16 -31.12 -11.76
C ARG A 37 -22.70 -30.94 -12.22
N GLY A 38 -22.30 -31.56 -13.34
CA GLY A 38 -20.95 -31.39 -13.87
C GLY A 38 -19.88 -32.09 -13.04
N ALA A 39 -19.99 -33.41 -12.82
CA ALA A 39 -18.88 -34.17 -12.22
C ALA A 39 -17.58 -34.03 -13.06
N ILE A 40 -17.73 -33.86 -14.38
CA ILE A 40 -16.64 -33.49 -15.29
C ILE A 40 -16.21 -32.04 -15.03
N ASP A 41 -17.11 -31.08 -14.82
CA ASP A 41 -16.77 -29.68 -14.52
C ASP A 41 -15.92 -29.53 -13.24
N ARG A 42 -16.10 -30.40 -12.24
CA ARG A 42 -15.21 -30.49 -11.06
C ARG A 42 -13.86 -31.17 -11.33
N VAL A 43 -13.81 -32.03 -12.33
CA VAL A 43 -12.56 -32.64 -12.84
C VAL A 43 -11.83 -31.66 -13.78
N ILE A 44 -12.58 -30.79 -14.45
CA ILE A 44 -12.15 -29.67 -15.29
C ILE A 44 -11.85 -28.44 -14.45
N ALA A 45 -12.33 -28.34 -13.19
CA ALA A 45 -12.11 -27.20 -12.29
C ALA A 45 -10.65 -26.78 -12.37
N SER A 46 -10.46 -25.73 -13.17
CA SER A 46 -9.16 -25.30 -13.61
C SER A 46 -8.80 -24.15 -12.70
N GLU A 47 -7.55 -24.18 -12.25
CA GLU A 47 -6.93 -23.00 -11.68
C GLU A 47 -7.18 -21.82 -12.63
N SER A 48 -7.53 -20.66 -12.08
CA SER A 48 -7.68 -19.46 -12.88
C SER A 48 -6.32 -18.75 -12.95
N PRO A 49 -5.58 -18.85 -14.07
CA PRO A 49 -4.27 -18.22 -14.19
C PRO A 49 -4.39 -16.71 -14.28
N VAL A 50 -3.41 -16.05 -13.68
CA VAL A 50 -3.24 -14.59 -13.70
C VAL A 50 -1.97 -14.27 -14.45
N TYR A 51 -2.07 -13.45 -15.50
CA TYR A 51 -0.96 -13.09 -16.38
C TYR A 51 -0.58 -11.61 -16.24
N TYR A 52 0.69 -11.30 -16.51
CA TYR A 52 1.14 -9.93 -16.75
C TYR A 52 0.48 -9.38 -18.03
N GLY A 53 0.67 -8.08 -18.31
CA GLY A 53 0.14 -7.40 -19.50
C GLY A 53 0.68 -7.91 -20.82
N ASP A 54 1.69 -8.79 -20.81
CA ASP A 54 2.16 -9.51 -21.99
C ASP A 54 1.25 -10.68 -22.41
N GLY A 55 0.27 -11.03 -21.57
CA GLY A 55 -0.71 -12.08 -21.85
C GLY A 55 -0.22 -13.52 -21.74
N HIS A 56 1.04 -13.76 -21.38
CA HIS A 56 1.60 -15.11 -21.36
C HIS A 56 2.55 -15.41 -20.20
N THR A 57 3.18 -14.39 -19.59
CA THR A 57 3.96 -14.59 -18.37
C THR A 57 3.00 -14.69 -17.17
N PRO A 58 3.00 -15.80 -16.42
CA PRO A 58 2.14 -15.95 -15.26
C PRO A 58 2.67 -15.12 -14.07
N ILE A 59 1.76 -14.40 -13.42
CA ILE A 59 1.93 -13.81 -12.08
C ILE A 59 1.67 -14.88 -11.02
N GLY A 60 0.55 -15.60 -11.17
CA GLY A 60 0.10 -16.63 -10.24
C GLY A 60 -1.18 -17.30 -10.70
N VAL A 61 -1.85 -18.01 -9.80
CA VAL A 61 -3.13 -18.68 -10.07
C VAL A 61 -4.04 -18.61 -8.85
N PHE A 62 -5.36 -18.57 -9.07
CA PHE A 62 -6.36 -18.76 -8.01
C PHE A 62 -6.83 -20.21 -7.96
N PHE A 63 -6.91 -20.78 -6.75
CA PHE A 63 -7.30 -22.17 -6.48
C PHE A 63 -7.88 -22.33 -5.07
N GLU A 64 -8.82 -23.24 -4.89
CA GLU A 64 -9.60 -23.37 -3.64
C GLU A 64 -8.86 -24.19 -2.55
N MET A 65 -8.28 -25.35 -2.90
CA MET A 65 -7.56 -26.21 -1.93
C MET A 65 -6.39 -27.03 -2.51
N THR A 66 -6.38 -27.33 -3.82
CA THR A 66 -5.34 -28.18 -4.45
C THR A 66 -5.06 -27.76 -5.88
N HIS A 67 -3.79 -27.78 -6.30
CA HIS A 67 -3.42 -27.55 -7.69
C HIS A 67 -3.95 -28.66 -8.61
N SER A 68 -4.74 -28.31 -9.63
CA SER A 68 -5.14 -29.20 -10.73
C SER A 68 -5.21 -28.41 -12.03
N LYS A 69 -4.44 -28.83 -13.02
CA LYS A 69 -4.57 -28.31 -14.38
C LYS A 69 -4.69 -29.49 -15.29
N HIS A 70 -5.85 -29.53 -15.93
CA HIS A 70 -6.36 -30.60 -16.74
C HIS A 70 -5.40 -30.96 -17.88
N ILE A 71 -5.31 -32.26 -18.17
CA ILE A 71 -4.65 -32.83 -19.34
C ILE A 71 -5.68 -33.71 -20.05
N ALA A 72 -5.93 -33.42 -21.33
CA ALA A 72 -6.74 -34.27 -22.19
C ALA A 72 -6.05 -35.62 -22.46
N TYR A 73 -6.84 -36.67 -22.69
CA TYR A 73 -6.35 -38.04 -22.88
C TYR A 73 -5.23 -38.14 -23.92
N GLU A 74 -5.33 -37.42 -25.05
CA GLU A 74 -4.37 -37.45 -26.15
C GLU A 74 -2.99 -36.91 -25.77
N ALA A 75 -2.94 -36.04 -24.76
CA ALA A 75 -1.71 -35.46 -24.24
C ALA A 75 -1.08 -36.31 -23.13
N ILE A 76 -1.74 -37.38 -22.67
CA ILE A 76 -1.19 -38.33 -21.69
C ILE A 76 -0.18 -39.25 -22.39
N PRO A 77 1.06 -39.38 -21.88
CA PRO A 77 2.04 -40.28 -22.47
C PRO A 77 1.52 -41.73 -22.52
N LYS A 78 1.59 -42.35 -23.71
CA LYS A 78 1.19 -43.76 -23.89
C LYS A 78 1.94 -44.70 -22.93
N VAL A 79 3.18 -44.37 -22.60
CA VAL A 79 4.00 -45.12 -21.64
C VAL A 79 3.41 -45.09 -20.23
N PHE A 80 2.87 -43.94 -19.80
CA PHE A 80 2.16 -43.82 -18.53
C PHE A 80 0.87 -44.65 -18.51
N VAL A 81 0.06 -44.57 -19.57
CA VAL A 81 -1.18 -45.37 -19.70
C VAL A 81 -0.86 -46.87 -19.61
N LYS A 82 0.13 -47.34 -20.38
CA LYS A 82 0.60 -48.74 -20.35
C LYS A 82 1.09 -49.15 -18.95
N ALA A 83 1.88 -48.30 -18.29
CA ALA A 83 2.37 -48.56 -16.95
C ALA A 83 1.22 -48.69 -15.93
N LEU A 84 0.25 -47.79 -16.02
CA LEU A 84 -0.93 -47.76 -15.15
C LEU A 84 -1.77 -49.04 -15.29
N ILE A 85 -2.09 -49.42 -16.53
CA ILE A 85 -2.84 -50.65 -16.84
C ILE A 85 -2.07 -51.88 -16.35
N ALA A 86 -0.76 -51.96 -16.62
CA ALA A 86 0.03 -53.13 -16.25
C ALA A 86 0.11 -53.36 -14.72
N ALA A 87 0.22 -52.27 -13.96
CA ALA A 87 0.41 -52.29 -12.52
C ALA A 87 -0.90 -52.38 -11.73
N GLU A 88 -1.93 -51.63 -12.14
CA GLU A 88 -3.16 -51.47 -11.38
C GLU A 88 -4.31 -52.33 -11.93
N ASP A 89 -4.44 -52.48 -13.25
CA ASP A 89 -5.63 -53.09 -13.86
C ASP A 89 -5.40 -53.67 -15.27
N ARG A 90 -4.82 -54.88 -15.33
CA ARG A 90 -4.39 -55.49 -16.61
C ARG A 90 -5.52 -55.80 -17.59
N ASN A 91 -6.76 -55.93 -17.10
CA ASN A 91 -7.95 -56.26 -17.88
C ASN A 91 -8.85 -55.03 -18.04
N PHE A 92 -8.30 -53.82 -17.87
CA PHE A 92 -9.05 -52.57 -17.80
C PHE A 92 -10.04 -52.40 -18.96
N PHE A 93 -9.62 -52.72 -20.18
CA PHE A 93 -10.46 -52.59 -21.38
C PHE A 93 -11.53 -53.70 -21.52
N ASP A 94 -11.40 -54.82 -20.79
CA ASP A 94 -12.27 -55.99 -20.96
C ASP A 94 -13.47 -56.02 -20.00
N HIS A 95 -13.40 -55.29 -18.88
CA HIS A 95 -14.45 -55.31 -17.84
C HIS A 95 -15.31 -54.05 -17.82
N MET A 96 -16.54 -54.13 -17.32
CA MET A 96 -17.42 -52.97 -17.12
C MET A 96 -17.33 -52.44 -15.68
N GLY A 97 -16.27 -51.69 -15.38
CA GLY A 97 -16.07 -51.03 -14.08
C GLY A 97 -15.48 -51.90 -12.97
N PHE A 98 -15.69 -53.22 -12.93
CA PHE A 98 -15.05 -54.11 -11.96
C PHE A 98 -14.71 -55.49 -12.56
N ASP A 99 -13.57 -56.07 -12.17
CA ASP A 99 -13.11 -57.38 -12.65
C ASP A 99 -13.48 -58.50 -11.65
N ILE A 100 -14.49 -59.31 -12.00
CA ILE A 100 -14.95 -60.47 -11.20
C ILE A 100 -13.82 -61.49 -11.00
N LYS A 101 -13.03 -61.79 -12.04
CA LYS A 101 -11.92 -62.74 -11.96
C LYS A 101 -10.83 -62.20 -11.03
N ALA A 102 -10.60 -60.89 -10.99
CA ALA A 102 -9.65 -60.28 -10.05
C ALA A 102 -10.18 -60.29 -8.61
N ILE A 103 -11.47 -60.03 -8.40
CA ILE A 103 -12.10 -60.05 -7.07
C ILE A 103 -12.05 -61.46 -6.47
N VAL A 104 -12.47 -62.48 -7.22
CA VAL A 104 -12.44 -63.89 -6.75
C VAL A 104 -11.01 -64.34 -6.43
N ARG A 105 -10.06 -64.00 -7.29
CA ARG A 105 -8.63 -64.32 -7.07
C ARG A 105 -8.08 -63.64 -5.82
N ALA A 106 -8.38 -62.36 -5.63
CA ALA A 106 -7.98 -61.62 -4.43
C ALA A 106 -8.64 -62.19 -3.16
N PHE A 107 -9.91 -62.59 -3.23
CA PHE A 107 -10.63 -63.22 -2.14
C PHE A 107 -9.98 -64.54 -1.70
N VAL A 108 -9.72 -65.45 -2.65
CA VAL A 108 -9.04 -66.73 -2.38
C VAL A 108 -7.64 -66.51 -1.81
N ALA A 109 -6.87 -65.57 -2.38
CA ALA A 109 -5.54 -65.24 -1.87
C ALA A 109 -5.58 -64.72 -0.43
N ASN A 110 -6.49 -63.79 -0.12
CA ASN A 110 -6.61 -63.19 1.20
C ASN A 110 -7.08 -64.18 2.28
N ILE A 111 -7.93 -65.15 1.92
CA ILE A 111 -8.33 -66.25 2.81
C ILE A 111 -7.13 -67.16 3.11
N LYS A 112 -6.38 -67.55 2.08
CA LYS A 112 -5.20 -68.42 2.24
C LYS A 112 -4.12 -67.79 3.14
N THR A 113 -3.97 -66.47 3.12
CA THR A 113 -2.92 -65.76 3.87
C THR A 113 -3.38 -65.18 5.20
N GLY A 114 -4.68 -65.27 5.55
CA GLY A 114 -5.25 -64.70 6.79
C GLY A 114 -5.13 -63.18 6.94
N LYS A 115 -4.62 -62.49 5.91
CA LYS A 115 -4.37 -61.04 5.84
C LYS A 115 -4.64 -60.57 4.41
N VAL A 116 -4.96 -59.29 4.24
CA VAL A 116 -5.18 -58.70 2.91
C VAL A 116 -3.83 -58.53 2.21
N VAL A 117 -3.51 -59.44 1.28
CA VAL A 117 -2.24 -59.46 0.53
C VAL A 117 -2.43 -58.92 -0.89
N GLN A 118 -3.62 -59.13 -1.48
CA GLN A 118 -3.94 -58.70 -2.84
C GLN A 118 -5.21 -57.85 -2.91
N GLY A 119 -5.14 -56.75 -3.67
CA GLY A 119 -6.29 -55.90 -3.99
C GLY A 119 -6.92 -56.32 -5.31
N GLY A 120 -8.26 -56.28 -5.38
CA GLY A 120 -9.05 -56.54 -6.60
C GLY A 120 -9.79 -55.30 -7.11
N SER A 121 -9.30 -54.09 -6.80
CA SER A 121 -9.94 -52.84 -7.24
C SER A 121 -9.41 -52.43 -8.62
N THR A 122 -10.30 -51.97 -9.49
CA THR A 122 -10.02 -51.52 -10.87
C THR A 122 -9.72 -50.02 -10.93
N ILE A 123 -9.17 -49.54 -12.06
CA ILE A 123 -8.94 -48.10 -12.30
C ILE A 123 -10.26 -47.33 -12.21
N THR A 124 -11.34 -47.86 -12.78
CA THR A 124 -12.67 -47.23 -12.73
C THR A 124 -13.19 -47.08 -11.31
N GLN A 125 -13.01 -48.10 -10.45
CA GLN A 125 -13.37 -48.00 -9.03
C GLN A 125 -12.53 -46.94 -8.29
N GLN A 126 -11.24 -46.85 -8.60
CA GLN A 126 -10.39 -45.82 -8.02
C GLN A 126 -10.80 -44.41 -8.50
N THR A 127 -11.21 -44.27 -9.76
CA THR A 127 -11.72 -43.03 -10.35
C THR A 127 -13.02 -42.60 -9.68
N ALA A 128 -13.99 -43.51 -9.54
CA ALA A 128 -15.23 -43.29 -8.82
C ALA A 128 -14.99 -42.80 -7.39
N LYS A 129 -14.04 -43.42 -6.69
CA LYS A 129 -13.66 -43.05 -5.32
C LYS A 129 -13.08 -41.64 -5.22
N ASN A 130 -12.33 -41.20 -6.23
CA ASN A 130 -11.74 -39.87 -6.24
C ASN A 130 -12.80 -38.79 -6.55
N ILE A 131 -13.77 -39.08 -7.43
CA ILE A 131 -14.85 -38.16 -7.83
C ILE A 131 -15.93 -38.03 -6.74
N PHE A 132 -16.40 -39.15 -6.18
CA PHE A 132 -17.56 -39.17 -5.28
C PHE A 132 -17.24 -39.02 -3.78
N LYS A 133 -15.98 -38.69 -3.45
CA LYS A 133 -15.36 -38.59 -2.10
C LYS A 133 -15.05 -39.94 -1.43
N ARG A 134 -13.96 -39.97 -0.64
CA ARG A 134 -13.54 -41.12 0.16
C ARG A 134 -14.40 -41.26 1.43
N GLU A 135 -15.17 -42.34 1.53
CA GLU A 135 -15.82 -42.78 2.76
C GLU A 135 -14.94 -43.79 3.54
N LYS A 136 -15.23 -44.00 4.84
CA LYS A 136 -14.57 -45.04 5.65
C LYS A 136 -14.80 -46.43 5.01
N ARG A 137 -13.76 -47.26 4.99
CA ARG A 137 -13.79 -48.57 4.31
C ARG A 137 -14.73 -49.54 5.04
N THR A 138 -15.89 -49.81 4.45
CA THR A 138 -16.87 -50.82 4.89
C THR A 138 -17.30 -51.70 3.72
N TYR A 139 -17.90 -52.87 3.97
CA TYR A 139 -18.47 -53.72 2.91
C TYR A 139 -19.55 -53.00 2.10
N LYS A 140 -20.39 -52.20 2.76
CA LYS A 140 -21.41 -51.35 2.12
C LYS A 140 -20.78 -50.30 1.19
N THR A 141 -19.73 -49.62 1.65
CA THR A 141 -18.97 -48.67 0.82
C THR A 141 -18.30 -49.38 -0.36
N LYS A 142 -17.81 -50.61 -0.19
CA LYS A 142 -17.20 -51.36 -1.31
C LYS A 142 -18.21 -51.76 -2.38
N LEU A 143 -19.44 -52.13 -1.99
CA LEU A 143 -20.53 -52.36 -2.93
C LEU A 143 -20.95 -51.05 -3.63
N LYS A 144 -21.01 -49.93 -2.90
CA LYS A 144 -21.26 -48.59 -3.46
C LYS A 144 -20.18 -48.19 -4.49
N GLU A 145 -18.90 -48.40 -4.18
CA GLU A 145 -17.77 -48.16 -5.11
C GLU A 145 -17.92 -48.98 -6.40
N MET A 146 -18.34 -50.25 -6.31
CA MET A 146 -18.57 -51.10 -7.49
C MET A 146 -19.67 -50.56 -8.38
N MET A 147 -20.79 -50.12 -7.79
CA MET A 147 -21.94 -49.60 -8.52
C MET A 147 -21.66 -48.24 -9.14
N GLN A 148 -20.94 -47.37 -8.42
CA GLN A 148 -20.47 -46.10 -8.98
C GLN A 148 -19.50 -46.30 -10.14
N ALA A 149 -18.60 -47.29 -10.06
CA ALA A 149 -17.71 -47.64 -11.16
C ALA A 149 -18.49 -48.15 -12.38
N PHE A 150 -19.48 -49.02 -12.17
CA PHE A 150 -20.37 -49.48 -13.24
C PHE A 150 -21.14 -48.31 -13.89
N LEU A 151 -21.69 -47.40 -13.08
CA LEU A 151 -22.40 -46.21 -13.56
C LEU A 151 -21.50 -45.22 -14.32
N LEU A 152 -20.21 -45.13 -13.98
CA LEU A 152 -19.26 -44.34 -14.76
C LEU A 152 -19.05 -44.96 -16.15
N GLU A 153 -18.90 -46.27 -16.23
CA GLU A 153 -18.63 -46.99 -17.49
C GLU A 153 -19.83 -47.07 -18.44
N THR A 154 -21.05 -46.89 -17.92
CA THR A 154 -22.23 -46.77 -18.78
C THR A 154 -22.40 -45.37 -19.38
N ARG A 155 -21.63 -44.38 -18.90
CA ARG A 155 -21.74 -42.97 -19.32
C ARG A 155 -20.47 -42.43 -19.99
N TYR A 156 -19.32 -43.01 -19.68
CA TYR A 156 -18.01 -42.56 -20.16
C TYR A 156 -17.24 -43.70 -20.80
N THR A 157 -16.49 -43.36 -21.84
CA THR A 157 -15.52 -44.23 -22.50
C THR A 157 -14.33 -44.55 -21.58
N LYS A 158 -13.56 -45.57 -21.95
CA LYS A 158 -12.37 -45.99 -21.20
C LYS A 158 -11.30 -44.90 -21.19
N GLU A 159 -11.18 -44.19 -22.29
CA GLU A 159 -10.29 -43.06 -22.50
C GLU A 159 -10.65 -41.90 -21.56
N GLU A 160 -11.93 -41.53 -21.50
CA GLU A 160 -12.42 -40.49 -20.57
C GLU A 160 -12.18 -40.90 -19.10
N ILE A 161 -12.40 -42.17 -18.75
CA ILE A 161 -12.12 -42.65 -17.39
C ILE A 161 -10.62 -42.57 -17.05
N LEU A 162 -9.74 -42.90 -18.01
CA LEU A 162 -8.29 -42.75 -17.84
C LEU A 162 -7.88 -41.27 -17.72
N GLU A 163 -8.51 -40.39 -18.48
CA GLU A 163 -8.31 -38.94 -18.37
C GLU A 163 -8.70 -38.43 -16.97
N MET A 164 -9.90 -38.78 -16.51
CA MET A 164 -10.38 -38.41 -15.17
C MET A 164 -9.44 -38.96 -14.09
N TYR A 165 -9.00 -40.21 -14.21
CA TYR A 165 -8.05 -40.80 -13.28
C TYR A 165 -6.72 -40.04 -13.25
N ALA A 166 -6.14 -39.81 -14.43
CA ALA A 166 -4.85 -39.15 -14.59
C ALA A 166 -4.85 -37.72 -14.04
N ASN A 167 -6.00 -37.04 -14.02
CA ASN A 167 -6.13 -35.69 -13.46
C ASN A 167 -6.46 -35.65 -11.95
N GLN A 168 -6.92 -36.75 -11.35
CA GLN A 168 -7.50 -36.73 -9.99
C GLN A 168 -6.72 -37.50 -8.92
N PHE A 169 -5.77 -38.35 -9.28
CA PHE A 169 -5.01 -39.08 -8.26
C PHE A 169 -4.19 -38.12 -7.37
N PHE A 170 -4.09 -38.44 -6.08
CA PHE A 170 -3.45 -37.56 -5.10
C PHE A 170 -1.93 -37.52 -5.26
N VAL A 171 -1.36 -36.31 -5.30
CA VAL A 171 0.08 -36.06 -5.22
C VAL A 171 0.35 -35.32 -3.91
N THR A 172 1.35 -35.80 -3.16
CA THR A 172 1.67 -35.34 -1.80
C THR A 172 1.77 -33.82 -1.70
N GLY A 173 0.93 -33.14 -0.91
CA GLY A 173 1.09 -31.73 -0.50
C GLY A 173 1.07 -30.65 -1.60
N TYR A 174 1.09 -31.01 -2.89
CA TYR A 174 1.30 -30.09 -4.00
C TYR A 174 0.18 -30.11 -5.06
N GLY A 175 -0.82 -30.98 -4.97
CA GLY A 175 -1.96 -31.02 -5.89
C GLY A 175 -2.41 -32.43 -6.29
N LYS A 176 -3.07 -32.55 -7.44
CA LYS A 176 -3.58 -33.82 -7.98
C LYS A 176 -3.18 -34.01 -9.44
N GLY A 177 -3.02 -35.27 -9.83
CA GLY A 177 -2.88 -35.70 -11.20
C GLY A 177 -1.44 -35.77 -11.74
N LEU A 178 -1.34 -36.26 -12.98
CA LEU A 178 -0.11 -36.61 -13.66
C LEU A 178 0.79 -35.39 -13.92
N ARG A 179 0.19 -34.24 -14.28
CA ARG A 179 0.95 -33.00 -14.49
C ARG A 179 1.69 -32.57 -13.24
N ILE A 180 0.97 -32.57 -12.12
CA ILE A 180 1.52 -32.20 -10.83
C ILE A 180 2.59 -33.21 -10.43
N ALA A 181 2.38 -34.51 -10.63
CA ALA A 181 3.38 -35.54 -10.35
C ALA A 181 4.66 -35.37 -11.20
N ALA A 182 4.53 -35.13 -12.51
CA ALA A 182 5.65 -34.94 -13.42
C ALA A 182 6.48 -33.70 -13.04
N GLN A 183 5.81 -32.59 -12.78
CA GLN A 183 6.46 -31.37 -12.32
C GLN A 183 7.08 -31.57 -10.94
N TYR A 184 6.36 -32.18 -10.00
CA TYR A 184 6.81 -32.34 -8.61
C TYR A 184 8.06 -33.22 -8.51
N PHE A 185 8.02 -34.41 -9.11
CA PHE A 185 9.11 -35.38 -9.00
C PHE A 185 10.29 -35.07 -9.91
N PHE A 186 10.04 -34.52 -11.10
CA PHE A 186 11.04 -34.44 -12.17
C PHE A 186 11.24 -33.04 -12.75
N GLY A 187 10.35 -32.08 -12.46
CA GLY A 187 10.40 -30.74 -13.04
C GLY A 187 10.17 -30.74 -14.56
N LYS A 188 9.39 -31.69 -15.07
CA LYS A 188 9.15 -31.91 -16.50
C LYS A 188 7.68 -31.73 -16.87
N ASP A 189 7.46 -31.36 -18.13
CA ASP A 189 6.14 -31.52 -18.77
C ASP A 189 5.81 -33.01 -18.91
N THR A 190 4.53 -33.35 -18.82
CA THR A 190 4.03 -34.71 -18.95
C THR A 190 4.45 -35.37 -20.25
N LYS A 191 4.47 -34.65 -21.38
CA LYS A 191 4.84 -35.21 -22.69
C LYS A 191 6.29 -35.73 -22.74
N ASN A 192 7.14 -35.26 -21.82
CA ASN A 192 8.55 -35.58 -21.73
C ASN A 192 8.88 -36.62 -20.64
N LEU A 193 7.86 -37.28 -20.08
CA LEU A 193 8.06 -38.39 -19.16
C LEU A 193 8.60 -39.61 -19.88
N ASP A 194 9.72 -40.14 -19.39
CA ASP A 194 10.27 -41.40 -19.89
C ASP A 194 9.69 -42.63 -19.16
N LEU A 195 10.12 -43.82 -19.59
CA LEU A 195 9.65 -45.10 -19.04
C LEU A 195 9.91 -45.26 -17.53
N VAL A 196 11.06 -44.82 -17.05
CA VAL A 196 11.45 -44.91 -15.63
C VAL A 196 10.58 -43.98 -14.80
N GLU A 197 10.39 -42.75 -15.26
CA GLU A 197 9.60 -41.72 -14.58
C GLU A 197 8.12 -42.10 -14.54
N ALA A 198 7.55 -42.59 -15.64
CA ALA A 198 6.18 -43.06 -15.71
C ALA A 198 5.95 -44.28 -14.81
N ALA A 199 6.84 -45.27 -14.84
CA ALA A 199 6.76 -46.46 -13.99
C ALA A 199 6.85 -46.12 -12.50
N PHE A 200 7.69 -45.15 -12.13
CA PHE A 200 7.75 -44.64 -10.76
C PHE A 200 6.44 -43.94 -10.36
N ILE A 201 5.92 -43.00 -11.16
CA ILE A 201 4.69 -42.26 -10.81
C ILE A 201 3.56 -43.26 -10.56
N VAL A 202 3.33 -44.21 -11.46
CA VAL A 202 2.32 -45.28 -11.30
C VAL A 202 2.60 -46.12 -10.05
N GLY A 203 3.85 -46.54 -9.87
CA GLY A 203 4.26 -47.33 -8.73
C GLY A 203 3.95 -46.63 -7.39
N SER A 204 4.13 -45.31 -7.36
CA SER A 204 3.97 -44.48 -6.17
C SER A 204 2.52 -44.35 -5.69
N LEU A 205 1.52 -44.57 -6.56
CA LEU A 205 0.09 -44.39 -6.28
C LEU A 205 -0.42 -45.22 -5.10
N LYS A 206 0.14 -46.40 -4.89
CA LYS A 206 -0.20 -47.30 -3.77
C LYS A 206 0.17 -46.72 -2.40
N GLY A 207 1.17 -45.84 -2.34
CA GLY A 207 1.64 -45.22 -1.11
C GLY A 207 2.49 -43.97 -1.37
N PRO A 208 1.89 -42.85 -1.80
CA PRO A 208 2.65 -41.68 -2.30
C PRO A 208 3.67 -41.15 -1.30
N ASN A 209 3.31 -41.08 -0.01
CA ASN A 209 4.21 -40.63 1.06
C ASN A 209 5.34 -41.63 1.37
N ARG A 210 5.18 -42.92 1.05
CA ARG A 210 6.18 -43.95 1.36
C ARG A 210 7.39 -43.83 0.43
N TYR A 211 7.13 -43.60 -0.85
CA TYR A 211 8.14 -43.57 -1.91
C TYR A 211 8.67 -42.16 -2.21
N ASN A 212 8.21 -41.15 -1.49
CA ASN A 212 8.58 -39.76 -1.73
C ASN A 212 9.77 -39.35 -0.84
N PRO A 213 10.97 -39.07 -1.40
CA PRO A 213 12.13 -38.62 -0.62
C PRO A 213 12.05 -37.16 -0.16
N PHE A 214 11.27 -36.30 -0.81
CA PHE A 214 11.24 -34.86 -0.51
C PHE A 214 10.53 -34.53 0.82
N ILE A 215 9.63 -35.39 1.28
CA ILE A 215 8.93 -35.22 2.56
C ILE A 215 9.68 -35.83 3.76
N LYS A 216 10.84 -36.45 3.54
CA LYS A 216 11.62 -37.11 4.59
C LYS A 216 12.60 -36.13 5.24
N LYS A 217 12.75 -36.23 6.56
CA LYS A 217 13.52 -35.26 7.35
C LYS A 217 15.01 -35.60 7.41
N THR A 218 15.36 -36.88 7.57
CA THR A 218 16.75 -37.32 7.72
C THR A 218 17.31 -37.91 6.42
N LYS A 219 18.64 -37.93 6.27
CA LYS A 219 19.32 -38.53 5.11
C LYS A 219 19.00 -40.03 4.98
N ALA A 220 19.08 -40.78 6.08
CA ALA A 220 18.74 -42.21 6.10
C ALA A 220 17.30 -42.48 5.62
N GLN A 221 16.32 -41.67 6.04
CA GLN A 221 14.93 -41.79 5.58
C GLN A 221 14.76 -41.45 4.10
N LYS A 222 15.57 -40.52 3.56
CA LYS A 222 15.56 -40.17 2.13
C LYS A 222 16.11 -41.33 1.30
N ASP A 223 17.20 -41.94 1.74
CA ASP A 223 17.84 -43.05 1.04
C ASP A 223 16.95 -44.31 1.08
N GLU A 224 16.31 -44.60 2.22
CA GLU A 224 15.29 -45.65 2.34
C GLU A 224 14.11 -45.40 1.39
N ALA A 225 13.60 -44.16 1.32
CA ALA A 225 12.50 -43.82 0.43
C ALA A 225 12.87 -43.98 -1.06
N LYS A 226 14.11 -43.63 -1.44
CA LYS A 226 14.64 -43.85 -2.80
C LYS A 226 14.78 -45.33 -3.14
N GLN A 227 15.24 -46.14 -2.18
CA GLN A 227 15.33 -47.59 -2.36
C GLN A 227 13.93 -48.21 -2.57
N LEU A 228 12.97 -47.86 -1.71
CA LEU A 228 11.58 -48.29 -1.86
C LEU A 228 10.95 -47.80 -3.17
N ALA A 229 11.30 -46.59 -3.62
CA ALA A 229 10.88 -46.06 -4.91
C ALA A 229 11.44 -46.89 -6.08
N LYS A 230 12.71 -47.28 -6.02
CA LYS A 230 13.36 -48.15 -7.01
C LYS A 230 12.68 -49.50 -7.10
N GLU A 231 12.48 -50.18 -5.97
CA GLU A 231 11.79 -51.48 -5.92
C GLU A 231 10.37 -51.40 -6.50
N ARG A 232 9.67 -50.29 -6.22
CA ARG A 232 8.31 -50.10 -6.71
C ARG A 232 8.27 -49.77 -8.20
N LYS A 233 9.23 -49.00 -8.71
CA LYS A 233 9.45 -48.78 -10.15
C LYS A 233 9.73 -50.12 -10.85
N ASP A 234 10.67 -50.92 -10.33
CA ASP A 234 11.05 -52.23 -10.90
C ASP A 234 9.87 -53.20 -10.95
N TYR A 235 9.01 -53.20 -9.92
CA TYR A 235 7.76 -53.96 -9.94
C TYR A 235 6.88 -53.58 -11.13
N VAL A 236 6.67 -52.28 -11.38
CA VAL A 236 5.83 -51.81 -12.50
C VAL A 236 6.46 -52.20 -13.83
N LEU A 237 7.78 -52.03 -13.99
CA LEU A 237 8.50 -52.44 -15.19
C LEU A 237 8.36 -53.95 -15.47
N GLY A 238 8.46 -54.80 -14.44
CA GLY A 238 8.29 -56.25 -14.59
C GLY A 238 6.86 -56.63 -15.02
N ARG A 239 5.86 -55.91 -14.51
CA ARG A 239 4.46 -56.06 -14.95
C ARG A 239 4.28 -55.66 -16.42
N MET A 240 4.88 -54.55 -16.83
CA MET A 240 4.86 -54.11 -18.23
C MET A 240 5.52 -55.13 -19.16
N LEU A 241 6.65 -55.72 -18.75
CA LEU A 241 7.32 -56.78 -19.51
C LEU A 241 6.42 -58.03 -19.65
N SER A 242 5.80 -58.48 -18.56
CA SER A 242 4.91 -59.67 -18.58
C SER A 242 3.67 -59.52 -19.48
N LEU A 243 3.31 -58.29 -19.85
CA LEU A 243 2.20 -57.98 -20.76
C LEU A 243 2.68 -57.56 -22.15
N ASN A 244 3.98 -57.73 -22.44
CA ASN A 244 4.64 -57.32 -23.68
C ASN A 244 4.46 -55.82 -24.02
N PHE A 245 4.33 -54.96 -23.00
CA PHE A 245 4.20 -53.51 -23.20
C PHE A 245 5.54 -52.80 -23.46
N ILE A 246 6.64 -53.44 -23.05
CA ILE A 246 8.03 -53.03 -23.24
C ILE A 246 8.86 -54.25 -23.68
N SER A 247 9.97 -54.02 -24.37
CA SER A 247 10.89 -55.08 -24.75
C SER A 247 11.75 -55.55 -23.57
N LYS A 248 12.39 -56.72 -23.71
CA LYS A 248 13.34 -57.22 -22.70
C LYS A 248 14.52 -56.26 -22.52
N THR A 249 15.00 -55.65 -23.61
CA THR A 249 16.06 -54.64 -23.60
C THR A 249 15.64 -53.39 -22.85
N ASP A 250 14.43 -52.85 -23.12
CA ASP A 250 13.92 -51.67 -22.39
C ASP A 250 13.77 -51.94 -20.89
N TYR A 251 13.36 -53.16 -20.54
CA TYR A 251 13.22 -53.58 -19.14
C TYR A 251 14.57 -53.63 -18.43
N GLU A 252 15.59 -54.25 -19.02
CA GLU A 252 16.91 -54.35 -18.42
C GLU A 252 17.55 -52.97 -18.23
N GLU A 253 17.48 -52.11 -19.25
CA GLU A 253 17.99 -50.73 -19.17
C GLU A 253 17.23 -49.87 -18.14
N ALA A 254 15.89 -49.89 -18.16
CA ALA A 254 15.08 -49.11 -17.23
C ALA A 254 15.18 -49.62 -15.77
N LYS A 255 15.46 -50.91 -15.57
CA LYS A 255 15.63 -51.50 -14.24
C LYS A 255 16.93 -51.00 -13.57
N GLU A 256 18.03 -50.94 -14.32
CA GLU A 256 19.31 -50.44 -13.80
C GLU A 256 19.28 -48.94 -13.47
N ARG A 257 18.56 -48.15 -14.27
CA ARG A 257 18.47 -46.70 -14.09
C ARG A 257 17.74 -46.31 -12.79
N GLU A 258 18.35 -45.43 -12.00
CA GLU A 258 17.72 -44.85 -10.81
C GLU A 258 16.62 -43.84 -11.17
N VAL A 259 15.67 -43.63 -10.25
CA VAL A 259 14.61 -42.62 -10.40
C VAL A 259 15.23 -41.22 -10.28
N PRO A 260 15.17 -40.38 -11.33
CA PRO A 260 15.92 -39.12 -11.39
C PRO A 260 15.19 -37.98 -10.66
N PHE A 261 15.05 -38.06 -9.35
CA PHE A 261 14.39 -37.03 -8.54
C PHE A 261 15.06 -35.66 -8.69
N LYS A 262 14.30 -34.65 -9.17
CA LYS A 262 14.81 -33.27 -9.38
C LYS A 262 14.10 -32.19 -8.55
N GLU A 263 13.08 -32.56 -7.77
CA GLU A 263 12.24 -31.65 -6.96
C GLU A 263 11.83 -30.39 -7.74
N GLY A 264 10.83 -30.50 -8.61
CA GLY A 264 10.33 -29.33 -9.32
C GLY A 264 9.58 -28.39 -8.38
N LYS A 265 9.65 -27.09 -8.69
CA LYS A 265 8.99 -26.05 -7.89
C LYS A 265 7.51 -25.99 -8.24
N ILE A 266 6.63 -26.22 -7.25
CA ILE A 266 5.18 -26.03 -7.34
C ILE A 266 4.76 -25.09 -6.19
N THR A 267 5.30 -23.88 -6.19
CA THR A 267 4.89 -22.83 -5.25
C THR A 267 4.74 -21.53 -6.02
N TYR A 268 3.52 -21.01 -6.08
CA TYR A 268 3.31 -19.62 -6.46
C TYR A 268 3.76 -18.74 -5.29
N ARG A 269 4.42 -17.63 -5.63
CA ARG A 269 4.89 -16.68 -4.62
C ARG A 269 3.67 -15.91 -4.12
N LEU A 270 3.49 -15.86 -2.81
CA LEU A 270 2.70 -14.80 -2.18
C LEU A 270 3.25 -13.47 -2.71
N ASN A 271 2.42 -12.68 -3.38
CA ASN A 271 2.71 -11.30 -3.73
C ASN A 271 1.44 -10.47 -3.56
N VAL A 272 1.63 -9.18 -3.27
CA VAL A 272 0.51 -8.27 -2.99
C VAL A 272 -0.37 -8.01 -4.22
N VAL A 273 0.19 -8.19 -5.43
CA VAL A 273 -0.54 -8.01 -6.69
C VAL A 273 -1.67 -9.03 -6.83
N LEU A 274 -1.41 -10.31 -6.53
CA LEU A 274 -2.43 -11.35 -6.58
C LEU A 274 -3.51 -11.14 -5.52
N ASP A 275 -3.13 -10.70 -4.32
CA ASP A 275 -4.09 -10.38 -3.26
C ASP A 275 -4.97 -9.19 -3.67
N TYR A 276 -4.38 -8.15 -4.27
CA TYR A 276 -5.13 -7.02 -4.81
C TYR A 276 -6.09 -7.45 -5.92
N ILE A 277 -5.63 -8.24 -6.90
CA ILE A 277 -6.48 -8.75 -7.99
C ILE A 277 -7.63 -9.59 -7.44
N ARG A 278 -7.37 -10.46 -6.46
CA ARG A 278 -8.42 -11.24 -5.80
C ARG A 278 -9.47 -10.32 -5.18
N ASN A 279 -9.04 -9.35 -4.39
CA ASN A 279 -9.94 -8.41 -3.72
C ASN A 279 -10.79 -7.61 -4.74
N GLN A 280 -10.20 -7.20 -5.87
CA GLN A 280 -10.96 -6.52 -6.94
C GLN A 280 -11.98 -7.45 -7.60
N LEU A 281 -11.60 -8.69 -7.95
CA LEU A 281 -12.52 -9.66 -8.56
C LEU A 281 -13.62 -10.12 -7.60
N GLU A 282 -13.38 -10.04 -6.29
CA GLU A 282 -14.35 -10.33 -5.23
C GLU A 282 -15.18 -9.10 -4.81
N SER A 283 -14.93 -7.93 -5.37
CA SER A 283 -15.77 -6.74 -5.13
C SER A 283 -17.18 -6.94 -5.70
N ASP A 284 -18.17 -6.23 -5.15
CA ASP A 284 -19.58 -6.35 -5.58
C ASP A 284 -19.73 -6.08 -7.09
N TYR A 285 -19.02 -5.06 -7.60
CA TYR A 285 -19.00 -4.71 -9.03
C TYR A 285 -18.57 -5.89 -9.93
N PHE A 286 -17.45 -6.55 -9.62
CA PHE A 286 -16.97 -7.67 -10.42
C PHE A 286 -17.76 -8.96 -10.17
N ARG A 287 -18.25 -9.18 -8.95
CA ARG A 287 -19.05 -10.37 -8.61
C ARG A 287 -20.36 -10.41 -9.39
N GLU A 288 -21.01 -9.27 -9.59
CA GLU A 288 -22.23 -9.18 -10.40
C GLU A 288 -21.94 -9.59 -11.85
N ILE A 289 -20.93 -8.98 -12.47
CA ILE A 289 -20.49 -9.29 -13.85
C ILE A 289 -20.10 -10.77 -14.00
N LEU A 290 -19.31 -11.30 -13.07
CA LEU A 290 -18.85 -12.69 -13.12
C LEU A 290 -20.02 -13.68 -12.99
N ARG A 291 -21.00 -13.40 -12.11
CA ARG A 291 -22.19 -14.25 -11.95
C ARG A 291 -23.07 -14.27 -13.19
N GLU A 292 -23.25 -13.13 -13.87
CA GLU A 292 -23.96 -13.07 -15.14
C GLU A 292 -23.32 -13.97 -16.22
N GLN A 293 -22.00 -14.15 -16.14
CA GLN A 293 -21.23 -15.03 -17.03
C GLN A 293 -21.11 -16.48 -16.51
N GLY A 294 -21.84 -16.85 -15.45
CA GLY A 294 -21.81 -18.20 -14.86
C GLY A 294 -20.57 -18.51 -14.01
N VAL A 295 -19.82 -17.48 -13.58
CA VAL A 295 -18.62 -17.60 -12.75
C VAL A 295 -18.96 -17.29 -11.29
N ASP A 296 -19.25 -18.34 -10.51
CA ASP A 296 -19.58 -18.20 -9.09
C ASP A 296 -18.35 -18.07 -8.17
N ASN A 297 -17.23 -18.70 -8.57
CA ASN A 297 -16.00 -18.69 -7.79
C ASN A 297 -14.79 -18.60 -8.73
N ILE A 298 -14.02 -17.51 -8.58
CA ILE A 298 -12.81 -17.26 -9.37
C ILE A 298 -11.72 -18.32 -9.18
N ALA A 299 -11.71 -19.04 -8.06
CA ALA A 299 -10.71 -20.06 -7.76
C ALA A 299 -10.99 -21.43 -8.39
N THR A 300 -12.19 -21.64 -8.94
CA THR A 300 -12.61 -22.94 -9.49
C THR A 300 -13.20 -22.87 -10.90
N SER A 301 -13.32 -21.66 -11.46
CA SER A 301 -13.98 -21.39 -12.74
C SER A 301 -13.09 -21.53 -13.97
N GLY A 302 -11.77 -21.63 -13.81
CA GLY A 302 -10.85 -21.79 -14.95
C GLY A 302 -10.70 -20.56 -15.85
N ILE A 303 -11.13 -19.39 -15.39
CA ILE A 303 -11.02 -18.15 -16.16
C ILE A 303 -9.55 -17.71 -16.30
N SER A 304 -9.20 -17.11 -17.43
CA SER A 304 -7.88 -16.50 -17.62
C SER A 304 -7.94 -15.00 -17.32
N ILE A 305 -7.10 -14.55 -16.40
CA ILE A 305 -7.08 -13.17 -15.91
C ILE A 305 -5.86 -12.46 -16.49
N TYR A 306 -6.11 -11.44 -17.30
CA TYR A 306 -5.08 -10.62 -17.92
C TYR A 306 -5.02 -9.27 -17.22
N THR A 307 -3.83 -8.86 -16.81
CA THR A 307 -3.62 -7.62 -16.04
C THR A 307 -2.97 -6.55 -16.89
N SER A 308 -2.95 -5.31 -16.41
CA SER A 308 -2.15 -4.24 -17.02
C SER A 308 -0.70 -4.18 -16.50
N VAL A 309 -0.34 -5.06 -15.56
CA VAL A 309 0.95 -5.04 -14.86
C VAL A 309 2.06 -5.41 -15.84
N ASP A 310 3.05 -4.55 -15.97
CA ASP A 310 4.23 -4.81 -16.79
C ASP A 310 5.26 -5.57 -15.94
N LYS A 311 5.73 -6.70 -16.47
CA LYS A 311 6.66 -7.59 -15.77
C LYS A 311 8.00 -6.91 -15.44
N GLU A 312 8.55 -6.17 -16.39
CA GLU A 312 9.86 -5.54 -16.24
C GLU A 312 9.77 -4.33 -15.30
N VAL A 313 8.70 -3.54 -15.41
CA VAL A 313 8.43 -2.43 -14.47
C VAL A 313 8.16 -2.94 -13.06
N GLN A 314 7.37 -4.02 -12.90
CA GLN A 314 7.11 -4.65 -11.60
C GLN A 314 8.41 -5.16 -10.96
N TYR A 315 9.25 -5.83 -11.74
CA TYR A 315 10.53 -6.34 -11.26
C TYR A 315 11.47 -5.19 -10.87
N ALA A 316 11.59 -4.17 -11.72
CA ALA A 316 12.42 -2.99 -11.46
C ALA A 316 11.96 -2.22 -10.20
N ALA A 317 10.65 -2.04 -10.02
CA ALA A 317 10.08 -1.41 -8.82
C ALA A 317 10.43 -2.19 -7.55
N LEU A 318 10.24 -3.51 -7.56
CA LEU A 318 10.56 -4.37 -6.41
C LEU A 318 12.07 -4.35 -6.10
N MET A 319 12.91 -4.44 -7.13
CA MET A 319 14.37 -4.39 -6.95
C MET A 319 14.83 -3.03 -6.44
N SER A 320 14.19 -1.94 -6.88
CA SER A 320 14.51 -0.59 -6.41
C SER A 320 14.28 -0.45 -4.89
N LEU A 321 13.11 -0.89 -4.38
CA LEU A 321 12.85 -0.90 -2.94
C LEU A 321 13.85 -1.77 -2.19
N ARG A 322 14.13 -2.98 -2.69
CA ARG A 322 15.06 -3.92 -2.03
C ARG A 322 16.51 -3.45 -2.02
N ARG A 323 16.91 -2.62 -2.99
CA ARG A 323 18.26 -2.05 -3.07
C ARG A 323 18.41 -0.83 -2.16
N HIS A 324 17.39 0.03 -2.08
CA HIS A 324 17.54 1.34 -1.46
C HIS A 324 16.98 1.44 -0.03
N LEU A 325 15.94 0.67 0.33
CA LEU A 325 15.37 0.73 1.69
C LEU A 325 16.39 0.38 2.79
N PRO A 326 17.22 -0.68 2.68
CA PRO A 326 18.26 -0.96 3.67
C PRO A 326 19.18 0.24 3.95
N LEU A 327 19.65 0.88 2.89
CA LEU A 327 20.56 2.01 2.99
C LEU A 327 19.87 3.26 3.56
N MET A 328 18.60 3.47 3.20
CA MET A 328 17.82 4.59 3.72
C MET A 328 17.53 4.42 5.21
N ASP A 329 17.17 3.22 5.63
CA ASP A 329 16.96 2.88 7.04
C ASP A 329 18.23 3.14 7.87
N ILE A 330 19.39 2.69 7.38
CA ILE A 330 20.69 2.94 8.04
C ILE A 330 21.02 4.45 8.09
N LYS A 331 20.66 5.24 7.07
CA LYS A 331 20.87 6.69 7.08
C LYS A 331 20.01 7.40 8.14
N LEU A 332 18.79 6.95 8.36
CA LEU A 332 17.85 7.57 9.29
C LEU A 332 18.06 7.10 10.73
N ASN A 333 18.32 5.80 10.92
CA ASN A 333 18.34 5.15 12.25
C ASN A 333 19.76 4.75 12.72
N GLY A 334 20.77 4.91 11.85
CA GLY A 334 22.13 4.46 12.08
C GLY A 334 22.34 2.97 11.75
N TYR A 335 23.60 2.54 11.64
CA TYR A 335 23.93 1.15 11.38
C TYR A 335 23.90 0.33 12.67
N ARG A 336 22.86 -0.51 12.83
CA ARG A 336 22.65 -1.35 14.03
C ARG A 336 22.30 -2.81 13.70
N PRO A 337 23.11 -3.51 12.90
CA PRO A 337 22.76 -4.84 12.35
C PRO A 337 22.55 -5.92 13.44
N TRP A 338 23.13 -5.73 14.63
CA TRP A 338 23.13 -6.67 15.76
C TRP A 338 21.98 -6.49 16.75
N GLN A 339 21.21 -5.38 16.68
CA GLN A 339 20.17 -5.10 17.68
C GLN A 339 18.91 -5.94 17.52
N ASN A 340 18.63 -6.47 16.32
CA ASN A 340 17.36 -7.14 16.04
C ASN A 340 17.53 -8.63 15.67
N LYS A 341 18.14 -9.41 16.57
CA LYS A 341 18.42 -10.85 16.38
C LYS A 341 17.17 -11.69 16.11
N GLU A 342 15.98 -11.27 16.58
CA GLU A 342 14.71 -11.97 16.34
C GLU A 342 14.26 -11.93 14.88
N LYS A 343 14.40 -10.78 14.20
CA LYS A 343 14.10 -10.67 12.75
C LYS A 343 14.99 -11.59 11.91
N TRP A 344 16.22 -11.80 12.37
CA TRP A 344 17.15 -12.74 11.74
C TRP A 344 16.87 -14.19 12.10
N LYS A 345 16.22 -14.49 13.23
CA LYS A 345 15.98 -15.86 13.73
C LYS A 345 15.23 -16.74 12.72
N GLY A 346 14.18 -16.19 12.08
CA GLY A 346 13.42 -16.89 11.04
C GLY A 346 14.18 -17.12 9.72
N LEU A 347 15.25 -16.36 9.46
CA LEU A 347 16.18 -16.57 8.33
C LEU A 347 17.33 -17.50 8.73
N LEU A 348 17.82 -17.40 9.98
CA LEU A 348 18.86 -18.22 10.60
C LEU A 348 18.44 -19.71 10.71
N GLU A 349 17.16 -19.99 10.98
CA GLU A 349 16.61 -21.35 11.03
C GLU A 349 16.69 -22.09 9.67
N LYS A 350 16.91 -21.37 8.56
CA LYS A 350 17.06 -21.94 7.21
C LYS A 350 18.52 -22.18 6.79
N GLY A 351 19.48 -21.90 7.67
CA GLY A 351 20.93 -21.95 7.40
C GLY A 351 21.48 -20.66 6.78
N LEU A 352 22.81 -20.54 6.65
CA LEU A 352 23.47 -19.42 5.97
C LEU A 352 23.40 -19.66 4.45
N LYS A 353 22.19 -19.69 3.89
CA LYS A 353 22.00 -19.92 2.45
C LYS A 353 21.72 -18.61 1.74
N LYS A 354 22.52 -18.30 0.70
CA LYS A 354 22.27 -17.21 -0.24
C LYS A 354 20.85 -17.34 -0.83
N PRO A 355 19.95 -16.37 -0.62
CA PRO A 355 18.61 -16.42 -1.16
C PRO A 355 18.64 -16.28 -2.68
N LYS A 356 17.66 -16.88 -3.37
CA LYS A 356 17.47 -16.73 -4.83
C LYS A 356 16.98 -15.34 -5.23
N GLU A 357 16.54 -14.55 -4.25
CA GLU A 357 16.07 -13.18 -4.42
C GLU A 357 17.17 -12.23 -3.95
N ASN A 358 17.27 -11.04 -4.56
CA ASN A 358 18.25 -10.03 -4.16
C ASN A 358 17.83 -9.31 -2.87
N ILE A 359 17.82 -10.05 -1.76
CA ILE A 359 17.56 -9.57 -0.40
C ILE A 359 18.82 -9.78 0.46
N PRO A 360 19.04 -8.96 1.49
CA PRO A 360 20.12 -9.14 2.44
C PRO A 360 20.06 -10.51 3.11
N PHE A 361 21.22 -11.12 3.27
CA PHE A 361 21.40 -12.41 3.93
C PHE A 361 22.61 -12.36 4.86
N LEU A 362 22.73 -13.31 5.78
CA LEU A 362 23.86 -13.36 6.71
C LEU A 362 25.02 -14.11 6.09
N ALA A 363 26.21 -13.54 6.22
CA ALA A 363 27.48 -14.19 5.94
C ALA A 363 28.42 -14.03 7.14
N ARG A 364 29.31 -15.00 7.33
CA ARG A 364 30.31 -15.01 8.40
C ARG A 364 31.58 -14.35 7.91
N ILE A 365 32.13 -13.41 8.67
CA ILE A 365 33.44 -12.82 8.40
C ILE A 365 34.54 -13.84 8.65
N THR A 366 35.43 -14.02 7.67
CA THR A 366 36.62 -14.87 7.80
C THR A 366 37.94 -14.13 7.69
N SER A 367 37.93 -12.92 7.09
CA SER A 367 39.07 -12.01 7.11
C SER A 367 38.62 -10.55 7.17
N VAL A 368 39.40 -9.72 7.87
CA VAL A 368 39.24 -8.27 7.98
C VAL A 368 40.57 -7.61 7.62
N GLU A 369 40.62 -6.92 6.48
CA GLU A 369 41.78 -6.11 6.07
C GLU A 369 41.47 -4.64 6.32
N THR A 370 42.28 -3.98 7.15
CA THR A 370 42.07 -2.60 7.59
C THR A 370 43.02 -1.59 6.95
N ASP A 371 43.92 -2.04 6.07
CA ASP A 371 44.78 -1.16 5.28
C ASP A 371 43.95 -0.16 4.45
N ARG A 372 44.37 1.12 4.46
CA ARG A 372 43.64 2.22 3.79
C ARG A 372 43.38 1.94 2.31
N ASP A 373 44.36 1.37 1.60
CA ASP A 373 44.32 1.22 0.15
C ASP A 373 43.82 -0.14 -0.31
N LYS A 374 43.88 -1.14 0.59
CA LYS A 374 43.46 -2.53 0.35
C LYS A 374 42.31 -2.99 1.26
N CYS A 375 41.61 -2.08 1.92
CA CYS A 375 40.55 -2.44 2.86
C CYS A 375 39.46 -3.33 2.24
N HIS A 376 39.19 -4.46 2.89
CA HIS A 376 38.12 -5.37 2.49
C HIS A 376 37.71 -6.32 3.63
N LEU A 377 36.51 -6.89 3.50
CA LEU A 377 36.06 -8.03 4.29
C LEU A 377 35.94 -9.25 3.38
N ILE A 378 36.40 -10.41 3.85
CA ILE A 378 36.07 -11.70 3.24
C ILE A 378 34.99 -12.37 4.07
N VAL A 379 33.92 -12.81 3.41
CA VAL A 379 32.78 -13.42 4.07
C VAL A 379 32.38 -14.75 3.42
N GLU A 380 31.82 -15.65 4.22
CA GLU A 380 31.47 -17.01 3.84
C GLU A 380 30.04 -17.38 4.27
N TRP A 381 29.41 -18.27 3.52
CA TRP A 381 28.11 -18.86 3.83
C TRP A 381 28.08 -20.32 3.35
N ASP A 382 27.02 -21.08 3.64
CA ASP A 382 27.00 -22.56 3.56
C ASP A 382 27.51 -23.14 2.22
N ASN A 383 27.36 -22.41 1.12
CA ASN A 383 27.68 -22.87 -0.24
C ASN A 383 28.55 -21.86 -1.04
N GLY A 384 29.25 -20.92 -0.40
CA GLY A 384 30.04 -19.92 -1.13
C GLY A 384 30.71 -18.87 -0.26
N GLY A 385 31.42 -17.95 -0.91
CA GLY A 385 32.08 -16.81 -0.26
C GLY A 385 32.12 -15.60 -1.19
N GLY A 386 32.48 -14.45 -0.63
CA GLY A 386 32.57 -13.20 -1.38
C GLY A 386 33.39 -12.14 -0.66
N VAL A 387 33.61 -11.03 -1.37
CA VAL A 387 34.42 -9.91 -0.90
C VAL A 387 33.57 -8.64 -0.81
N ILE A 388 33.74 -7.91 0.28
CA ILE A 388 33.20 -6.56 0.47
C ILE A 388 34.41 -5.61 0.41
N ASP A 389 34.66 -5.07 -0.77
CA ASP A 389 35.70 -4.06 -1.00
C ASP A 389 35.23 -2.67 -0.54
N PHE A 390 36.06 -1.65 -0.73
CA PHE A 390 35.72 -0.27 -0.38
C PHE A 390 34.36 0.19 -0.96
N GLU A 391 34.05 -0.18 -2.21
CA GLU A 391 32.76 0.17 -2.81
C GLU A 391 31.59 -0.59 -2.16
N GLY A 392 31.81 -1.83 -1.72
CA GLY A 392 30.85 -2.57 -0.89
C GLY A 392 30.64 -2.00 0.52
N LEU A 393 31.65 -1.34 1.08
CA LEU A 393 31.56 -0.68 2.41
C LEU A 393 30.89 0.69 2.33
N LYS A 394 31.12 1.43 1.24
CA LYS A 394 30.75 2.84 1.07
C LYS A 394 29.28 3.17 1.35
N PRO A 395 28.27 2.38 0.95
CA PRO A 395 26.87 2.71 1.23
C PRO A 395 26.56 2.79 2.73
N VAL A 396 27.02 1.79 3.49
CA VAL A 396 26.84 1.72 4.94
C VAL A 396 27.81 2.67 5.65
N GLY A 397 29.05 2.77 5.16
CA GLY A 397 30.05 3.69 5.71
C GLY A 397 29.63 5.15 5.61
N ALA A 398 29.06 5.58 4.47
CA ALA A 398 28.52 6.93 4.31
C ALA A 398 27.35 7.20 5.25
N ALA A 399 26.43 6.24 5.38
CA ALA A 399 25.29 6.37 6.29
C ALA A 399 25.74 6.41 7.76
N TRP A 400 26.66 5.51 8.14
CA TRP A 400 27.27 5.46 9.47
C TRP A 400 28.01 6.77 9.80
N LEU A 401 28.80 7.31 8.87
CA LEU A 401 29.55 8.54 9.08
C LEU A 401 28.62 9.73 9.27
N LYS A 402 27.56 9.84 8.44
CA LYS A 402 26.57 10.91 8.56
C LYS A 402 25.83 10.89 9.89
N ALA A 403 25.50 9.70 10.40
CA ALA A 403 24.87 9.55 11.71
C ALA A 403 25.78 9.99 12.88
N ASN A 404 27.11 9.92 12.74
CA ASN A 404 28.06 10.27 13.81
C ASN A 404 28.65 11.67 13.69
N ILE A 405 28.85 12.19 12.46
CA ILE A 405 29.57 13.45 12.20
C ILE A 405 28.62 14.54 11.66
N GLY A 406 27.51 14.17 11.02
CA GLY A 406 26.51 15.10 10.49
C GLY A 406 26.18 14.87 9.01
N ASN A 407 25.05 15.43 8.56
CA ASN A 407 24.41 15.13 7.26
C ASN A 407 25.30 15.39 6.02
N TRP A 408 26.32 16.25 6.15
CA TRP A 408 27.23 16.67 5.09
C TRP A 408 28.51 15.82 4.98
N ALA A 409 28.76 14.92 5.93
CA ALA A 409 29.95 14.08 5.92
C ALA A 409 30.00 13.13 4.71
N LYS A 410 31.19 12.96 4.14
CA LYS A 410 31.47 12.02 3.03
C LYS A 410 32.40 10.91 3.51
N PHE A 411 32.07 9.68 3.16
CA PHE A 411 32.85 8.51 3.54
C PHE A 411 33.89 8.21 2.46
N ASP A 412 35.12 8.57 2.77
CA ASP A 412 36.31 8.31 1.96
C ASP A 412 37.19 7.19 2.56
N ARG A 413 38.22 6.75 1.82
CA ARG A 413 39.12 5.65 2.22
C ARG A 413 39.78 5.83 3.59
N GLU A 414 39.97 7.05 4.04
CA GLU A 414 40.53 7.36 5.36
C GLU A 414 39.62 6.90 6.52
N HIS A 415 38.31 6.81 6.28
CA HIS A 415 37.32 6.40 7.26
C HIS A 415 37.08 4.88 7.27
N ALA A 416 37.45 4.18 6.20
CA ALA A 416 37.22 2.74 6.07
C ALA A 416 37.90 1.91 7.17
N PRO A 417 39.16 2.17 7.55
CA PRO A 417 39.80 1.47 8.67
C PRO A 417 39.05 1.66 10.00
N ILE A 418 38.49 2.85 10.25
CA ILE A 418 37.75 3.16 11.48
C ILE A 418 36.46 2.33 11.57
N LEU A 419 35.75 2.20 10.45
CA LEU A 419 34.56 1.37 10.36
C LEU A 419 34.93 -0.12 10.52
N LEU A 420 35.99 -0.57 9.85
CA LEU A 420 36.40 -1.97 9.82
C LEU A 420 36.90 -2.50 11.17
N LYS A 421 37.51 -1.64 12.00
CA LYS A 421 37.88 -1.98 13.39
C LYS A 421 36.70 -2.39 14.28
N LYS A 422 35.46 -2.16 13.84
CA LYS A 422 34.25 -2.60 14.56
C LYS A 422 33.83 -4.04 14.28
N PHE A 423 34.45 -4.69 13.29
CA PHE A 423 34.14 -6.05 12.88
C PHE A 423 35.24 -7.01 13.31
N HIS A 424 34.86 -8.22 13.69
CA HIS A 424 35.77 -9.27 14.10
C HIS A 424 35.57 -10.53 13.25
N VAL A 425 36.65 -11.30 13.09
CA VAL A 425 36.58 -12.62 12.46
C VAL A 425 35.61 -13.50 13.25
N GLY A 426 34.68 -14.15 12.55
CA GLY A 426 33.61 -14.97 13.14
C GLY A 426 32.27 -14.27 13.24
N ASP A 427 32.20 -12.93 13.14
CA ASP A 427 30.96 -12.16 13.19
C ASP A 427 30.02 -12.56 12.04
N LEU A 428 28.71 -12.57 12.32
CA LEU A 428 27.68 -12.70 11.31
C LEU A 428 27.22 -11.31 10.89
N VAL A 429 27.41 -10.97 9.62
CA VAL A 429 27.04 -9.68 9.06
C VAL A 429 26.01 -9.80 7.94
N PRO A 430 25.05 -8.88 7.87
CA PRO A 430 24.15 -8.80 6.74
C PRO A 430 24.86 -8.26 5.50
N VAL A 431 24.76 -9.01 4.42
CA VAL A 431 25.35 -8.71 3.13
C VAL A 431 24.32 -8.81 2.01
N GLN A 432 24.55 -8.06 0.94
CA GLN A 432 23.72 -8.09 -0.26
C GLN A 432 24.63 -8.11 -1.50
N LEU A 433 24.17 -8.75 -2.57
CA LEU A 433 24.94 -8.79 -3.82
C LEU A 433 25.01 -7.41 -4.46
N MET A 434 26.20 -7.02 -4.88
CA MET A 434 26.37 -5.93 -5.82
C MET A 434 26.03 -6.47 -7.21
N ILE A 435 24.79 -6.28 -7.65
CA ILE A 435 24.39 -6.62 -9.03
C ILE A 435 24.93 -5.50 -9.94
N PRO A 436 25.84 -5.78 -10.90
CA PRO A 436 26.14 -4.81 -11.95
C PRO A 436 24.92 -4.64 -12.84
N ASP A 437 24.69 -3.43 -13.38
CA ASP A 437 23.56 -3.13 -14.29
C ASP A 437 23.54 -3.99 -15.59
N LYS A 438 24.53 -4.88 -15.79
CA LYS A 438 24.58 -5.94 -16.80
C LYS A 438 25.19 -7.23 -16.22
N MET A 439 24.51 -8.37 -16.31
CA MET A 439 25.02 -9.69 -15.88
C MET A 439 25.97 -10.31 -16.90
N PRO A 440 27.00 -11.02 -16.45
CA PRO A 440 27.10 -12.42 -16.84
C PRO A 440 27.26 -13.36 -15.63
N PRO A 441 26.67 -14.57 -15.67
CA PRO A 441 26.83 -15.57 -14.63
C PRO A 441 28.06 -16.42 -14.93
N ASN A 442 29.14 -16.28 -14.16
CA ASN A 442 29.93 -17.44 -13.76
C ASN A 442 31.00 -17.10 -12.71
N LYS A 443 31.19 -18.07 -11.81
CA LYS A 443 32.13 -18.15 -10.67
C LYS A 443 31.63 -17.51 -9.35
N ASP A 444 30.91 -18.32 -8.57
CA ASP A 444 30.47 -18.10 -7.17
C ASP A 444 31.61 -17.98 -6.13
N ARG A 445 32.88 -17.74 -6.55
CA ARG A 445 34.01 -17.50 -5.64
C ARG A 445 34.46 -16.03 -5.58
N ASP A 446 34.02 -15.18 -6.52
CA ASP A 446 34.37 -13.76 -6.60
C ASP A 446 33.13 -12.85 -6.49
N ALA A 447 32.14 -13.23 -5.69
CA ALA A 447 30.93 -12.43 -5.53
C ALA A 447 31.27 -11.10 -4.82
N LYS A 448 31.13 -9.98 -5.54
CA LYS A 448 31.18 -8.65 -4.92
C LYS A 448 29.92 -8.41 -4.10
N LEU A 449 30.13 -8.05 -2.84
CA LEU A 449 29.08 -7.84 -1.85
C LEU A 449 29.13 -6.43 -1.30
N MET A 450 28.00 -5.96 -0.77
CA MET A 450 27.93 -4.76 0.04
C MET A 450 27.42 -5.12 1.44
N LEU A 451 27.86 -4.36 2.45
CA LEU A 451 27.20 -4.38 3.75
C LEU A 451 25.76 -3.88 3.60
N SER A 452 24.84 -4.51 4.32
CA SER A 452 23.41 -4.18 4.25
C SER A 452 22.74 -4.42 5.60
N ALA A 453 21.42 -4.30 5.65
CA ALA A 453 20.58 -4.65 6.81
C ALA A 453 19.17 -5.03 6.32
N ILE A 454 18.40 -5.77 7.13
CA ILE A 454 16.96 -5.85 6.89
C ILE A 454 16.36 -4.54 7.39
N PRO A 455 15.73 -3.73 6.51
CA PRO A 455 15.23 -2.43 6.91
C PRO A 455 14.05 -2.58 7.87
N GLU A 456 13.98 -1.72 8.87
CA GLU A 456 12.73 -1.49 9.61
C GLU A 456 11.81 -0.55 8.85
N LEU A 457 12.41 0.40 8.13
CA LEU A 457 11.73 1.24 7.16
C LEU A 457 11.05 0.40 6.08
N GLU A 458 9.79 0.74 5.83
CA GLU A 458 9.00 0.14 4.76
C GLU A 458 8.69 1.17 3.67
N GLY A 459 8.28 0.68 2.50
CA GLY A 459 7.88 1.53 1.38
C GLY A 459 6.79 0.88 0.55
N GLY A 460 6.15 1.68 -0.29
CA GLY A 460 5.20 1.21 -1.31
C GLY A 460 5.49 1.92 -2.62
N ILE A 461 5.32 1.22 -3.74
CA ILE A 461 5.42 1.80 -5.08
C ILE A 461 4.17 1.42 -5.86
N VAL A 462 3.56 2.40 -6.51
CA VAL A 462 2.58 2.20 -7.57
C VAL A 462 3.06 2.97 -8.79
N ALA A 463 3.13 2.29 -9.95
CA ALA A 463 3.40 2.92 -11.23
C ALA A 463 2.11 2.88 -12.07
N LEU A 464 1.71 4.04 -12.58
CA LEU A 464 0.49 4.21 -13.38
C LEU A 464 0.85 4.68 -14.80
N GLN A 465 0.12 4.20 -15.79
CA GLN A 465 0.16 4.74 -17.16
C GLN A 465 -1.27 4.77 -17.70
N SER A 466 -1.74 5.97 -18.06
CA SER A 466 -3.11 6.18 -18.57
C SER A 466 -4.19 5.55 -17.67
N GLY A 467 -4.06 5.71 -16.35
CA GLY A 467 -4.99 5.15 -15.36
C GLY A 467 -4.80 3.65 -15.05
N MET A 468 -3.97 2.92 -15.80
CA MET A 468 -3.70 1.50 -15.56
C MET A 468 -2.51 1.28 -14.64
N ILE A 469 -2.61 0.28 -13.76
CA ILE A 469 -1.52 -0.13 -12.87
C ILE A 469 -0.48 -0.93 -13.66
N LYS A 470 0.72 -0.39 -13.78
CA LYS A 470 1.88 -1.02 -14.45
C LYS A 470 2.78 -1.75 -13.46
N ALA A 471 2.88 -1.27 -12.23
CA ALA A 471 3.54 -1.97 -11.14
C ALA A 471 2.91 -1.61 -9.80
N MET A 472 2.92 -2.55 -8.87
CA MET A 472 2.46 -2.38 -7.50
C MET A 472 3.34 -3.22 -6.57
N VAL A 473 4.04 -2.55 -5.65
CA VAL A 473 4.90 -3.18 -4.66
C VAL A 473 4.51 -2.68 -3.28
N GLY A 474 4.15 -3.59 -2.38
CA GLY A 474 3.53 -3.28 -1.08
C GLY A 474 4.50 -3.25 0.10
N GLY A 475 5.79 -3.49 -0.13
CA GLY A 475 6.80 -3.53 0.93
C GLY A 475 8.12 -4.14 0.47
N PHE A 476 9.10 -4.15 1.37
CA PHE A 476 10.41 -4.74 1.10
C PHE A 476 10.34 -6.25 0.73
N PHE A 477 9.55 -6.99 1.51
CA PHE A 477 9.29 -8.41 1.27
C PHE A 477 8.21 -8.64 0.21
N ASP A 478 7.37 -7.63 -0.03
CA ASP A 478 6.25 -7.62 -0.97
C ASP A 478 5.22 -8.73 -0.72
N ARG A 479 4.82 -8.90 0.54
CA ARG A 479 3.87 -9.93 1.00
C ARG A 479 3.00 -9.41 2.13
N TYR A 480 1.83 -10.02 2.31
CA TYR A 480 0.87 -9.76 3.38
C TYR A 480 0.21 -8.38 3.27
N PHE A 481 0.78 -7.35 3.89
CA PHE A 481 0.17 -6.02 3.96
C PHE A 481 0.63 -5.14 2.80
N ASN A 482 -0.30 -4.72 1.94
CA ASN A 482 0.01 -3.97 0.73
C ASN A 482 0.06 -2.46 1.01
N ARG A 483 1.24 -1.94 1.38
CA ARG A 483 1.41 -0.51 1.69
C ARG A 483 1.21 0.41 0.49
N ALA A 484 1.19 -0.12 -0.72
CA ALA A 484 1.01 0.69 -1.92
C ALA A 484 -0.44 1.22 -2.03
N VAL A 485 -1.41 0.50 -1.45
CA VAL A 485 -2.85 0.84 -1.57
C VAL A 485 -3.59 0.80 -0.23
N ASP A 486 -3.13 0.01 0.75
CA ASP A 486 -3.82 -0.14 2.05
C ASP A 486 -3.28 0.80 3.14
N ALA A 487 -2.04 1.28 3.02
CA ALA A 487 -1.43 2.12 4.04
C ALA A 487 -1.87 3.59 3.93
N LYS A 488 -2.91 3.96 4.67
CA LYS A 488 -3.33 5.35 4.82
C LYS A 488 -2.27 6.16 5.58
N ARG A 489 -1.86 7.30 5.02
CA ARG A 489 -0.83 8.19 5.57
C ARG A 489 -1.23 9.65 5.37
N GLN A 490 -0.72 10.53 6.23
CA GLN A 490 -0.79 11.97 5.99
C GLN A 490 -0.04 12.30 4.69
N LEU A 491 -0.68 13.09 3.82
CA LEU A 491 -0.13 13.48 2.53
C LEU A 491 1.09 14.42 2.69
N GLY A 492 1.10 15.26 3.71
CA GLY A 492 2.09 16.33 3.84
C GLY A 492 2.02 17.31 2.66
N SER A 493 3.16 17.81 2.20
CA SER A 493 3.21 18.85 1.15
C SER A 493 2.68 18.42 -0.22
N ILE A 494 2.42 17.12 -0.47
CA ILE A 494 1.88 16.66 -1.76
C ILE A 494 0.43 17.12 -2.01
N PHE A 495 -0.25 17.68 -1.00
CA PHE A 495 -1.56 18.31 -1.16
C PHE A 495 -1.51 19.71 -1.77
N LYS A 496 -0.39 20.45 -1.61
CA LYS A 496 -0.27 21.85 -2.05
C LYS A 496 -0.57 22.07 -3.55
N PRO A 497 -0.18 21.18 -4.48
CA PRO A 497 -0.59 21.28 -5.89
C PRO A 497 -2.10 21.45 -6.11
N ILE A 498 -2.93 20.87 -5.24
CA ILE A 498 -4.40 21.03 -5.31
C ILE A 498 -4.80 22.47 -4.96
N VAL A 499 -4.16 23.07 -3.95
CA VAL A 499 -4.37 24.48 -3.59
C VAL A 499 -3.95 25.40 -4.73
N TYR A 500 -2.80 25.15 -5.36
CA TYR A 500 -2.34 25.95 -6.52
C TYR A 500 -3.24 25.76 -7.75
N ALA A 501 -3.73 24.55 -8.01
CA ALA A 501 -4.70 24.29 -9.06
C ALA A 501 -6.04 25.02 -8.79
N ALA A 502 -6.47 25.04 -7.53
CA ALA A 502 -7.64 25.81 -7.09
C ALA A 502 -7.44 27.30 -7.35
N ALA A 503 -6.28 27.85 -6.99
CA ALA A 503 -5.95 29.25 -7.21
C ALA A 503 -6.02 29.62 -8.70
N LEU A 504 -5.43 28.80 -9.57
CA LEU A 504 -5.49 29.02 -11.03
C LEU A 504 -6.93 29.02 -11.56
N GLN A 505 -7.83 28.20 -11.02
CA GLN A 505 -9.26 28.21 -11.39
C GLN A 505 -9.99 29.45 -10.85
N LEU A 506 -9.47 30.06 -9.79
CA LEU A 506 -10.03 31.23 -9.12
C LEU A 506 -9.29 32.52 -9.48
N LYS A 507 -8.79 32.61 -10.72
CA LYS A 507 -8.17 33.79 -11.34
C LYS A 507 -6.83 34.24 -10.75
N TRP A 508 -6.13 33.38 -10.02
CA TRP A 508 -4.73 33.61 -9.72
C TRP A 508 -3.84 33.26 -10.93
N ASN A 509 -2.73 33.98 -11.08
CA ASN A 509 -1.68 33.76 -12.06
C ASN A 509 -0.41 33.22 -11.39
N ILE A 510 0.39 32.42 -12.11
CA ILE A 510 1.64 31.84 -11.63
C ILE A 510 2.67 32.88 -11.13
N LEU A 511 2.59 34.12 -11.60
CA LEU A 511 3.46 35.23 -11.19
C LEU A 511 2.90 36.05 -10.03
N ASP A 512 1.67 35.79 -9.58
CA ASP A 512 1.06 36.57 -8.51
C ASP A 512 1.89 36.50 -7.23
N PRO A 513 2.06 37.64 -6.53
CA PRO A 513 2.83 37.70 -5.31
C PRO A 513 2.05 37.09 -4.14
N LEU A 514 2.68 36.16 -3.44
CA LEU A 514 2.18 35.55 -2.21
C LEU A 514 3.04 35.98 -1.02
N LYS A 515 2.40 36.31 0.10
CA LYS A 515 3.12 36.64 1.34
C LYS A 515 3.75 35.38 1.93
N ASN A 516 5.06 35.39 2.17
CA ASN A 516 5.84 34.24 2.67
C ASN A 516 6.47 34.53 4.04
N ARG A 517 5.66 35.06 4.96
CA ARG A 517 6.08 35.44 6.31
C ARG A 517 5.11 34.86 7.35
N ARG A 518 5.55 34.81 8.61
CA ARG A 518 4.70 34.29 9.69
C ARG A 518 3.63 35.31 10.05
N GLU A 519 2.38 34.91 9.89
CA GLU A 519 1.18 35.70 10.20
C GLU A 519 0.15 34.84 10.93
N ILE A 520 -0.83 35.49 11.56
CA ILE A 520 -1.91 34.81 12.28
C ILE A 520 -3.11 34.69 11.35
N PHE A 521 -3.66 33.48 11.30
CA PHE A 521 -4.86 33.18 10.55
C PHE A 521 -5.96 32.75 11.51
N GLN A 522 -7.07 33.46 11.51
CA GLN A 522 -8.22 33.17 12.37
C GLN A 522 -9.30 32.44 11.57
N PHE A 523 -9.86 31.40 12.18
CA PHE A 523 -10.98 30.64 11.63
C PHE A 523 -11.77 30.00 12.78
N GLU A 524 -13.09 30.24 12.83
CA GLU A 524 -14.02 29.65 13.81
C GLU A 524 -13.56 29.82 15.27
N GLY A 525 -13.08 31.02 15.62
CA GLY A 525 -12.60 31.34 16.97
C GLY A 525 -11.25 30.73 17.35
N THR A 526 -10.59 30.03 16.42
CA THR A 526 -9.23 29.49 16.59
C THR A 526 -8.21 30.34 15.84
N SER A 527 -7.04 30.53 16.44
CA SER A 527 -5.89 31.19 15.80
C SER A 527 -4.84 30.16 15.38
N TYR A 528 -4.38 30.25 14.13
CA TYR A 528 -3.30 29.43 13.59
C TYR A 528 -2.10 30.30 13.21
N LEU A 529 -0.92 29.91 13.69
CA LEU A 529 0.36 30.57 13.39
C LEU A 529 1.33 29.55 12.77
N PRO A 530 1.38 29.45 11.43
CA PRO A 530 2.20 28.45 10.76
C PRO A 530 3.69 28.65 11.04
N ARG A 531 4.44 27.55 10.95
CA ARG A 531 5.91 27.54 11.03
C ARG A 531 6.47 27.15 9.66
N PRO A 532 7.47 27.86 9.15
CA PRO A 532 8.16 27.41 7.96
C PRO A 532 9.05 26.21 8.30
N ASP A 533 9.31 25.37 7.31
CA ASP A 533 10.26 24.25 7.39
C ASP A 533 11.73 24.69 7.22
N HIS A 534 11.94 25.91 6.73
CA HIS A 534 13.24 26.56 6.58
C HIS A 534 13.12 28.08 6.79
N GLU A 535 14.24 28.81 6.85
CA GLU A 535 14.20 30.27 6.95
C GLU A 535 13.77 30.89 5.61
N PRO A 536 12.67 31.67 5.55
CA PRO A 536 12.23 32.31 4.31
C PRO A 536 13.28 33.27 3.77
N LYS A 537 13.57 33.17 2.47
CA LYS A 537 14.54 34.07 1.80
C LYS A 537 13.97 35.46 1.51
N SER A 538 12.65 35.56 1.46
CA SER A 538 11.91 36.78 1.13
C SER A 538 10.54 36.70 1.78
N ASP A 539 10.02 37.85 2.22
CA ASP A 539 8.68 37.99 2.79
C ASP A 539 7.58 37.91 1.71
N THR A 540 7.95 37.94 0.43
CA THR A 540 7.02 37.77 -0.70
C THR A 540 7.68 36.94 -1.79
N VAL A 541 6.93 35.99 -2.34
CA VAL A 541 7.39 35.08 -3.40
C VAL A 541 6.28 34.92 -4.45
N SER A 542 6.62 34.59 -5.69
CA SER A 542 5.59 34.28 -6.69
C SER A 542 4.93 32.93 -6.41
N MET A 543 3.71 32.73 -6.91
CA MET A 543 3.01 31.43 -6.78
C MET A 543 3.82 30.26 -7.36
N VAL A 544 4.51 30.46 -8.50
CA VAL A 544 5.40 29.44 -9.08
C VAL A 544 6.57 29.11 -8.16
N TRP A 545 7.16 30.10 -7.48
CA TRP A 545 8.22 29.86 -6.51
C TRP A 545 7.70 29.09 -5.30
N ALA A 546 6.56 29.52 -4.75
CA ALA A 546 5.93 28.85 -3.61
C ALA A 546 5.65 27.37 -3.90
N GLY A 547 5.11 27.08 -5.09
CA GLY A 547 4.88 25.70 -5.54
C GLY A 547 6.17 24.91 -5.74
N ALA A 548 7.16 25.49 -6.43
CA ALA A 548 8.42 24.79 -6.75
C ALA A 548 9.32 24.56 -5.52
N LYS A 549 9.28 25.46 -4.53
CA LYS A 549 10.05 25.38 -3.28
C LYS A 549 9.25 24.80 -2.13
N SER A 550 7.97 24.50 -2.33
CA SER A 550 7.06 24.02 -1.29
C SER A 550 7.04 24.96 -0.07
N GLU A 551 6.92 26.27 -0.30
CA GLU A 551 6.90 27.28 0.77
C GLU A 551 5.63 27.11 1.62
N ASN A 552 5.77 26.79 2.92
CA ASN A 552 4.61 26.55 3.80
C ASN A 552 3.78 27.83 4.01
N LEU A 553 4.44 28.95 4.31
CA LEU A 553 3.77 30.20 4.71
C LEU A 553 2.98 30.77 3.53
N ALA A 554 3.60 30.88 2.35
CA ALA A 554 2.92 31.32 1.13
C ALA A 554 1.73 30.43 0.72
N THR A 555 1.82 29.10 0.92
CA THR A 555 0.70 28.21 0.59
C THR A 555 -0.48 28.42 1.54
N VAL A 556 -0.21 28.56 2.84
CA VAL A 556 -1.24 28.83 3.85
C VAL A 556 -1.90 30.18 3.56
N TRP A 557 -1.10 31.21 3.29
CA TRP A 557 -1.61 32.53 2.90
C TRP A 557 -2.51 32.45 1.66
N LEU A 558 -2.07 31.77 0.60
CA LEU A 558 -2.87 31.59 -0.61
C LEU A 558 -4.20 30.87 -0.34
N LEU A 559 -4.22 29.84 0.52
CA LEU A 559 -5.47 29.17 0.89
C LEU A 559 -6.42 30.11 1.65
N TYR A 560 -5.90 31.00 2.49
CA TYR A 560 -6.71 31.99 3.20
C TYR A 560 -7.36 33.00 2.26
N HIS A 561 -6.62 33.40 1.22
CA HIS A 561 -6.98 34.46 0.29
C HIS A 561 -7.54 33.93 -1.05
N LEU A 562 -7.83 32.63 -1.14
CA LEU A 562 -8.04 31.92 -2.40
C LEU A 562 -9.10 32.55 -3.31
N THR A 563 -10.14 33.17 -2.73
CA THR A 563 -11.27 33.78 -3.45
C THR A 563 -11.19 35.30 -3.56
N ASP A 564 -10.07 35.92 -3.22
CA ASP A 564 -9.95 37.40 -3.19
C ASP A 564 -9.91 38.04 -4.59
N HIS A 565 -9.53 37.28 -5.63
CA HIS A 565 -9.57 37.75 -7.03
C HIS A 565 -10.98 37.67 -7.66
N LEU A 566 -11.98 37.17 -6.93
CA LEU A 566 -13.34 37.01 -7.44
C LEU A 566 -14.19 38.24 -7.15
N ASN A 567 -15.03 38.63 -8.11
CA ASN A 567 -16.12 39.56 -7.81
C ASN A 567 -17.26 38.86 -7.03
N LEU A 568 -18.23 39.64 -6.54
CA LEU A 568 -19.31 39.12 -5.69
C LEU A 568 -20.16 38.04 -6.39
N SER A 569 -20.42 38.17 -7.70
CA SER A 569 -21.21 37.19 -8.45
C SER A 569 -20.45 35.88 -8.63
N GLU A 570 -19.15 35.96 -8.91
CA GLU A 570 -18.27 34.81 -9.05
C GLU A 570 -18.09 34.09 -7.71
N PHE A 571 -17.87 34.85 -6.63
CA PHE A 571 -17.81 34.30 -5.29
C PHE A 571 -19.12 33.58 -4.91
N ARG A 572 -20.29 34.12 -5.32
CA ARG A 572 -21.58 33.45 -5.15
C ARG A 572 -21.65 32.12 -5.87
N GLN A 573 -21.23 32.07 -7.14
CA GLN A 573 -21.20 30.82 -7.90
C GLN A 573 -20.30 29.77 -7.25
N VAL A 574 -19.14 30.17 -6.71
CA VAL A 574 -18.25 29.25 -5.98
C VAL A 574 -18.91 28.77 -4.69
N ALA A 575 -19.52 29.66 -3.91
CA ALA A 575 -20.23 29.29 -2.68
C ALA A 575 -21.41 28.34 -2.96
N ASP A 576 -22.17 28.58 -4.03
CA ASP A 576 -23.26 27.71 -4.47
C ASP A 576 -22.72 26.34 -4.90
N LEU A 577 -21.62 26.31 -5.68
CA LEU A 577 -20.97 25.09 -6.16
C LEU A 577 -20.53 24.16 -5.02
N VAL A 578 -20.02 24.73 -3.93
CA VAL A 578 -19.58 23.98 -2.75
C VAL A 578 -20.71 23.74 -1.74
N GLY A 579 -21.95 24.15 -2.05
CA GLY A 579 -23.13 23.90 -1.23
C GLY A 579 -23.31 24.84 -0.03
N LEU A 580 -22.58 25.95 0.01
CA LEU A 580 -22.69 27.00 1.04
C LEU A 580 -23.65 28.13 0.63
N GLY A 581 -24.08 28.14 -0.63
CA GLY A 581 -25.21 28.92 -1.12
C GLY A 581 -26.55 28.56 -0.49
N ARG A 582 -27.50 29.50 -0.47
CA ARG A 582 -28.89 29.23 -0.08
C ARG A 582 -29.62 28.54 -1.23
N LYS A 583 -30.27 27.41 -0.97
CA LYS A 583 -31.05 26.68 -2.00
C LYS A 583 -32.38 27.40 -2.26
N GLU A 584 -32.91 27.28 -3.47
CA GLU A 584 -34.20 27.89 -3.85
C GLU A 584 -35.37 27.44 -2.94
N SER A 585 -35.37 26.17 -2.55
CA SER A 585 -36.39 25.59 -1.66
C SER A 585 -36.13 25.84 -0.16
N GLU A 586 -35.02 26.47 0.21
CA GLU A 586 -34.59 26.64 1.60
C GLU A 586 -35.07 27.99 2.16
N SER A 587 -35.79 27.96 3.27
CA SER A 587 -36.18 29.19 3.98
C SER A 587 -34.95 29.89 4.57
N TYR A 588 -35.04 31.20 4.80
CA TYR A 588 -33.93 31.93 5.42
C TYR A 588 -33.53 31.35 6.79
N GLN A 589 -34.50 30.94 7.61
CA GLN A 589 -34.22 30.35 8.93
C GLN A 589 -33.50 28.98 8.80
N ALA A 590 -33.88 28.16 7.82
CA ALA A 590 -33.20 26.90 7.54
C ALA A 590 -31.76 27.13 7.06
N TYR A 591 -31.56 28.08 6.14
CA TYR A 591 -30.24 28.47 5.66
C TYR A 591 -29.34 28.97 6.78
N LYS A 592 -29.86 29.90 7.60
CA LYS A 592 -29.17 30.40 8.78
C LYS A 592 -28.81 29.28 9.75
N GLY A 593 -29.74 28.38 10.05
CA GLY A 593 -29.49 27.22 10.92
C GLY A 593 -28.38 26.34 10.37
N ARG A 594 -28.37 26.08 9.07
CA ARG A 594 -27.31 25.29 8.42
C ARG A 594 -25.94 25.97 8.50
N ILE A 595 -25.84 27.23 8.07
CA ILE A 595 -24.56 27.96 8.07
C ILE A 595 -24.00 28.14 9.49
N ARG A 596 -24.87 28.38 10.48
CA ARG A 596 -24.45 28.57 11.88
C ARG A 596 -24.17 27.28 12.62
N ASP A 597 -25.10 26.32 12.57
CA ASP A 597 -25.10 25.16 13.46
C ASP A 597 -24.36 23.95 12.85
N ARG A 598 -24.40 23.81 11.52
CA ARG A 598 -23.70 22.72 10.82
C ARG A 598 -22.33 23.17 10.33
N ASP A 599 -22.26 24.35 9.71
CA ASP A 599 -21.07 24.84 9.04
C ASP A 599 -20.24 25.82 9.91
N GLY A 600 -20.62 26.04 11.18
CA GLY A 600 -19.79 26.72 12.19
C GLY A 600 -19.67 28.25 12.08
N VAL A 601 -20.27 28.88 11.07
CA VAL A 601 -20.09 30.32 10.83
C VAL A 601 -21.02 31.16 11.71
N ILE A 602 -20.44 31.86 12.69
CA ILE A 602 -21.19 32.70 13.63
C ILE A 602 -21.11 34.17 13.23
N VAL A 603 -22.23 34.73 12.77
CA VAL A 603 -22.34 36.17 12.45
C VAL A 603 -22.84 36.96 13.68
N ASN A 604 -21.93 37.27 14.59
CA ASN A 604 -22.17 38.12 15.76
C ASN A 604 -21.72 39.57 15.50
N ARG A 605 -21.84 40.46 16.52
CA ARG A 605 -21.42 41.87 16.40
C ARG A 605 -19.94 42.02 16.06
N GLU A 606 -19.10 41.17 16.62
CA GLU A 606 -17.65 41.21 16.41
C GLU A 606 -17.27 40.80 14.99
N ALA A 607 -17.86 39.72 14.47
CA ALA A 607 -17.70 39.30 13.07
C ALA A 607 -18.11 40.41 12.09
N LEU A 608 -19.21 41.12 12.37
CA LEU A 608 -19.65 42.26 11.55
C LEU A 608 -18.70 43.46 11.64
N MET A 609 -18.13 43.74 12.81
CA MET A 609 -17.13 44.80 12.96
C MET A 609 -15.81 44.44 12.25
N ALA A 610 -15.38 43.18 12.34
CA ALA A 610 -14.20 42.68 11.63
C ALA A 610 -14.40 42.74 10.10
N ALA A 611 -15.58 42.36 9.60
CA ALA A 611 -15.94 42.51 8.19
C ALA A 611 -15.94 43.97 7.73
N ALA A 612 -16.50 44.87 8.55
CA ALA A 612 -16.48 46.31 8.28
C ALA A 612 -15.07 46.91 8.29
N PHE A 613 -14.19 46.36 9.13
CA PHE A 613 -12.77 46.70 9.20
C PHE A 613 -11.98 46.25 7.98
N ASP A 614 -12.18 45.02 7.52
CA ASP A 614 -11.53 44.54 6.30
C ASP A 614 -11.96 45.39 5.09
N GLU A 615 -13.25 45.74 4.96
CA GLU A 615 -13.72 46.66 3.90
C GLU A 615 -13.18 48.09 4.06
N ALA A 616 -12.93 48.55 5.29
CA ALA A 616 -12.32 49.85 5.54
C ALA A 616 -10.85 49.90 5.10
N LYS A 617 -10.11 48.79 5.25
CA LYS A 617 -8.72 48.69 4.78
C LYS A 617 -8.65 48.88 3.26
N ASP A 618 -9.50 48.19 2.51
CA ASP A 618 -9.56 48.28 1.04
C ASP A 618 -9.90 49.70 0.56
N GLN A 619 -10.82 50.38 1.25
CA GLN A 619 -11.22 51.76 0.93
C GLN A 619 -10.06 52.74 1.12
N ILE A 620 -9.30 52.59 2.21
CA ILE A 620 -8.23 53.51 2.60
C ILE A 620 -6.94 53.24 1.83
N GLU A 621 -6.70 52.01 1.38
CA GLU A 621 -5.57 51.68 0.52
C GLU A 621 -5.51 52.58 -0.72
N THR A 622 -6.66 52.84 -1.34
CA THR A 622 -6.77 53.73 -2.50
C THR A 622 -6.29 55.14 -2.16
N ASP A 623 -6.75 55.69 -1.02
CA ASP A 623 -6.35 57.02 -0.56
C ASP A 623 -4.84 57.10 -0.26
N ILE A 624 -4.28 56.06 0.39
CA ILE A 624 -2.86 55.97 0.72
C ILE A 624 -1.98 55.96 -0.54
N ILE A 625 -2.40 55.23 -1.57
CA ILE A 625 -1.69 55.19 -2.87
C ILE A 625 -1.71 56.59 -3.50
N PHE A 626 -2.86 57.24 -3.57
CA PHE A 626 -2.98 58.59 -4.16
C PHE A 626 -2.18 59.66 -3.40
N GLU A 627 -2.01 59.50 -2.09
CA GLU A 627 -1.19 60.38 -1.25
C GLU A 627 0.32 60.08 -1.32
N GLY A 628 0.74 59.07 -2.09
CA GLY A 628 2.14 58.66 -2.21
C GLY A 628 2.72 58.04 -0.93
N ARG A 629 1.86 57.47 -0.07
CA ARG A 629 2.23 56.88 1.22
C ARG A 629 2.33 55.35 1.19
N GLU A 630 2.69 54.79 0.04
CA GLU A 630 2.74 53.34 -0.25
C GLU A 630 3.52 52.51 0.79
N SER A 631 4.51 53.11 1.45
CA SER A 631 5.29 52.44 2.51
C SER A 631 4.46 51.94 3.71
N ILE A 632 3.21 52.40 3.85
CA ILE A 632 2.28 52.02 4.94
C ILE A 632 1.42 50.80 4.55
N LEU A 633 1.27 50.50 3.25
CA LEU A 633 0.34 49.48 2.77
C LEU A 633 0.63 48.10 3.35
N ASP A 634 1.91 47.74 3.48
CA ASP A 634 2.28 46.45 4.06
C ASP A 634 1.87 46.34 5.53
N ASP A 635 2.00 47.42 6.32
CA ASP A 635 1.57 47.45 7.72
C ASP A 635 0.04 47.48 7.83
N LEU A 636 -0.65 48.21 6.94
CA LEU A 636 -2.11 48.25 6.84
C LEU A 636 -2.68 46.85 6.60
N HIS A 637 -2.16 46.13 5.60
CA HIS A 637 -2.62 44.79 5.23
C HIS A 637 -2.44 43.78 6.35
N ARG A 638 -1.42 43.96 7.20
CA ARG A 638 -1.14 43.11 8.36
C ARG A 638 -2.02 43.38 9.57
N LEU A 639 -2.77 44.48 9.58
CA LEU A 639 -3.64 44.76 10.71
C LEU A 639 -4.77 43.73 10.82
N HIS A 640 -5.05 43.34 12.07
CA HIS A 640 -6.17 42.50 12.45
C HIS A 640 -7.15 43.31 13.31
N PHE A 641 -8.45 43.12 13.13
CA PHE A 641 -9.46 43.84 13.91
C PHE A 641 -9.35 43.57 15.42
N ASP A 642 -9.13 42.31 15.78
CA ASP A 642 -8.93 41.86 17.16
C ASP A 642 -8.03 40.63 17.21
N LEU A 643 -7.02 40.67 18.08
CA LEU A 643 -6.17 39.53 18.42
C LEU A 643 -6.41 39.18 19.90
N SER A 644 -7.16 38.10 20.14
CA SER A 644 -7.55 37.64 21.49
C SER A 644 -6.35 37.36 22.43
N GLU A 645 -6.58 37.37 23.75
CA GLU A 645 -5.59 36.94 24.75
C GLU A 645 -5.09 35.50 24.51
N SER A 646 -5.95 34.59 24.05
CA SER A 646 -5.56 33.22 23.67
C SER A 646 -4.54 33.17 22.52
N THR A 647 -4.51 34.21 21.68
CA THR A 647 -3.52 34.39 20.62
C THR A 647 -2.17 34.86 21.19
N ALA A 648 -2.19 35.68 22.25
CA ALA A 648 -1.00 36.14 22.96
C ALA A 648 -0.27 34.99 23.69
N GLU A 649 -1.02 34.07 24.31
CA GLU A 649 -0.45 32.88 24.97
C GLU A 649 0.25 31.94 23.96
N MET A 650 -0.35 31.70 22.78
CA MET A 650 0.24 30.89 21.72
C MET A 650 1.48 31.52 21.08
N ALA A 651 1.54 32.86 21.03
CA ALA A 651 2.63 33.58 20.39
C ALA A 651 3.97 33.37 21.12
N GLY A 652 3.97 33.30 22.45
CA GLY A 652 5.20 33.24 23.26
C GLY A 652 6.11 34.47 23.09
N LEU A 653 7.12 34.62 23.94
CA LEU A 653 8.02 35.80 23.99
C LEU A 653 8.65 36.18 22.63
N LYS A 654 8.87 35.21 21.73
CA LYS A 654 9.47 35.45 20.40
C LYS A 654 8.52 36.01 19.34
N ASN A 655 7.20 35.95 19.53
CA ASN A 655 6.22 36.42 18.53
C ASN A 655 5.38 37.61 18.99
N HIS A 656 5.78 38.30 20.08
CA HIS A 656 5.08 39.50 20.58
C HIS A 656 5.01 40.64 19.53
N GLN A 657 5.92 40.65 18.54
CA GLN A 657 5.86 41.62 17.43
C GLN A 657 4.59 41.51 16.58
N ILE A 658 3.93 40.34 16.52
CA ILE A 658 2.71 40.19 15.74
C ILE A 658 1.52 40.86 16.45
N MET A 659 1.51 40.88 17.78
CA MET A 659 0.46 41.55 18.57
C MET A 659 0.43 43.06 18.35
N ARG A 660 1.51 43.64 17.79
CA ARG A 660 1.57 45.07 17.44
C ARG A 660 0.56 45.47 16.37
N TYR A 661 0.12 44.52 15.55
CA TYR A 661 -0.84 44.72 14.46
C TYR A 661 -2.32 44.56 14.91
N ASP A 662 -2.59 44.49 16.21
CA ASP A 662 -3.96 44.54 16.74
C ASP A 662 -4.54 45.96 16.63
N PHE A 663 -5.58 46.11 15.82
CA PHE A 663 -6.25 47.39 15.60
C PHE A 663 -6.95 47.92 16.86
N LYS A 664 -7.54 47.07 17.72
CA LYS A 664 -8.18 47.53 18.96
C LYS A 664 -7.16 48.15 19.92
N ARG A 665 -5.97 47.53 20.06
CA ARG A 665 -4.84 48.12 20.77
C ARG A 665 -4.40 49.45 20.16
N LEU A 666 -4.14 49.49 18.85
CA LEU A 666 -3.68 50.72 18.17
C LEU A 666 -4.69 51.88 18.30
N SER A 667 -5.99 51.58 18.23
CA SER A 667 -7.06 52.56 18.44
C SER A 667 -7.08 53.08 19.88
N THR A 668 -6.84 52.20 20.86
CA THR A 668 -6.72 52.57 22.28
C THR A 668 -5.52 53.48 22.50
N LEU A 669 -4.35 53.14 21.92
CA LEU A 669 -3.15 53.98 21.97
C LEU A 669 -3.36 55.34 21.30
N ASN A 670 -4.06 55.40 20.17
CA ASN A 670 -4.42 56.65 19.50
C ASN A 670 -5.29 57.55 20.41
N ARG A 671 -6.27 56.97 21.12
CA ARG A 671 -7.11 57.70 22.08
C ARG A 671 -6.29 58.23 23.26
N GLU A 672 -5.45 57.39 23.87
CA GLU A 672 -4.57 57.79 24.98
C GLU A 672 -3.60 58.91 24.57
N MET A 673 -3.02 58.79 23.38
CA MET A 673 -2.17 59.82 22.77
C MET A 673 -2.91 61.16 22.67
N ARG A 674 -4.14 61.16 22.16
CA ARG A 674 -4.97 62.38 22.03
C ARG A 674 -5.32 63.00 23.37
N GLU A 675 -5.65 62.18 24.37
CA GLU A 675 -5.89 62.68 25.73
C GLU A 675 -4.66 63.39 26.31
N GLN A 676 -3.45 62.90 26.02
CA GLN A 676 -2.21 63.56 26.44
C GLN A 676 -1.97 64.90 25.73
N PHE A 677 -2.33 65.01 24.45
CA PHE A 677 -2.30 66.30 23.74
C PHE A 677 -3.27 67.32 24.34
N GLN A 678 -4.50 66.89 24.66
CA GLN A 678 -5.54 67.78 25.18
C GLN A 678 -5.26 68.27 26.61
N ARG A 679 -4.61 67.44 27.45
CA ARG A 679 -4.36 67.77 28.87
C ARG A 679 -3.08 68.60 29.13
N ALA A 680 -2.23 68.84 28.13
CA ALA A 680 -0.98 69.60 28.24
C ALA A 680 -0.08 69.21 29.44
N VAL A 681 -0.05 67.93 29.83
CA VAL A 681 0.60 67.45 31.07
C VAL A 681 2.14 67.45 30.92
N PRO A 682 2.90 68.22 31.73
CA PRO A 682 4.35 68.37 31.52
C PRO A 682 5.28 67.32 32.19
N GLN A 683 4.77 66.32 32.94
CA GLN A 683 5.62 65.61 33.93
C GLN A 683 5.65 64.07 33.90
N SER A 684 5.60 63.45 32.74
CA SER A 684 6.31 62.18 32.57
C SER A 684 6.88 62.11 31.16
N HIS A 685 7.94 61.33 30.95
CA HIS A 685 8.37 60.94 29.61
C HIS A 685 7.22 60.14 29.01
N GLY A 686 6.24 60.87 28.48
CA GLY A 686 5.09 60.33 27.80
C GLY A 686 5.61 59.40 26.72
N ARG A 687 4.78 58.46 26.33
CA ARG A 687 5.03 57.40 25.33
C ARG A 687 5.42 57.93 23.93
N PHE A 688 5.82 59.19 23.81
CA PHE A 688 6.31 59.88 22.63
C PHE A 688 7.82 59.71 22.45
N TYR A 689 8.20 59.33 21.24
CA TYR A 689 9.57 59.17 20.82
C TYR A 689 9.79 59.85 19.47
N ARG A 690 11.02 60.30 19.25
CA ARG A 690 11.51 60.80 17.99
C ARG A 690 12.52 59.80 17.43
N ALA A 691 12.26 59.29 16.23
CA ALA A 691 13.23 58.43 15.55
C ALA A 691 14.34 59.28 14.89
N VAL A 692 15.61 58.97 15.17
CA VAL A 692 16.78 59.73 14.69
C VAL A 692 17.48 59.09 13.49
N LYS A 693 17.32 57.78 13.28
CA LYS A 693 18.01 57.05 12.21
C LYS A 693 17.02 56.27 11.35
N ALA A 694 17.00 56.60 10.05
CA ALA A 694 16.77 55.72 8.89
C ALA A 694 16.00 56.45 7.77
N GLY A 695 16.70 57.15 6.85
CA GLY A 695 16.27 57.45 5.47
C GLY A 695 14.85 57.97 5.16
N ARG A 696 14.02 58.29 6.17
CA ARG A 696 12.56 58.47 6.10
C ARG A 696 12.10 59.64 6.97
N GLY A 697 12.82 60.76 6.93
CA GLY A 697 12.44 62.01 7.60
C GLY A 697 12.28 61.93 9.12
N LEU A 698 11.95 63.06 9.75
CA LEU A 698 11.65 63.14 11.18
C LEU A 698 10.31 62.45 11.47
N ARG A 699 10.30 61.33 12.20
CA ARG A 699 9.06 60.66 12.65
C ARG A 699 8.84 60.83 14.14
N ILE A 700 7.63 61.22 14.50
CA ILE A 700 7.12 61.26 15.87
C ILE A 700 6.31 59.98 16.07
N ILE A 701 6.65 59.21 17.10
CA ILE A 701 6.08 57.90 17.40
C ILE A 701 5.42 57.95 18.77
N TYR A 702 4.25 57.34 18.92
CA TYR A 702 3.61 57.07 20.21
C TYR A 702 3.49 55.56 20.43
N THR A 703 4.13 54.99 21.46
CA THR A 703 4.12 53.54 21.75
C THR A 703 4.17 53.24 23.25
N ASP A 704 3.46 52.20 23.67
CA ASP A 704 3.52 51.59 25.00
C ASP A 704 4.67 50.56 25.14
N HIS A 705 5.28 50.13 24.04
CA HIS A 705 6.33 49.11 23.99
C HIS A 705 7.55 49.56 23.16
N PRO A 706 8.34 50.54 23.64
CA PRO A 706 9.53 51.03 22.94
C PRO A 706 10.58 49.94 22.68
N GLU A 707 10.63 48.89 23.51
CA GLU A 707 11.52 47.74 23.34
C GLU A 707 11.33 46.99 22.02
N TYR A 708 10.14 47.05 21.40
CA TYR A 708 9.89 46.44 20.10
C TYR A 708 10.43 47.24 18.91
N LEU A 709 10.86 48.48 19.17
CA LEU A 709 11.35 49.43 18.18
C LEU A 709 12.87 49.62 18.24
N ALA A 710 13.59 48.72 18.95
CA ALA A 710 15.02 48.84 19.28
C ALA A 710 16.01 49.03 18.10
N ARG A 711 15.55 48.98 16.84
CA ARG A 711 16.35 49.29 15.65
C ARG A 711 16.33 50.77 15.26
N ASP A 712 15.36 51.53 15.76
CA ASP A 712 15.25 52.97 15.54
C ASP A 712 15.94 53.66 16.73
N ASP A 713 16.89 54.58 16.47
CA ASP A 713 17.47 55.41 17.52
C ASP A 713 16.37 56.32 18.11
N LEU A 714 15.62 55.82 19.09
CA LEU A 714 14.46 56.48 19.68
C LEU A 714 14.90 57.44 20.80
N ILE A 715 14.62 58.73 20.61
CA ILE A 715 14.80 59.75 21.64
C ILE A 715 13.45 60.04 22.28
N PRO A 716 13.27 59.84 23.60
CA PRO A 716 12.03 60.22 24.27
C PRO A 716 11.83 61.74 24.21
N ILE A 717 10.61 62.18 23.92
CA ILE A 717 10.23 63.59 23.80
C ILE A 717 9.00 63.89 24.64
N THR A 718 8.82 65.16 25.04
CA THR A 718 7.65 65.58 25.79
C THR A 718 6.54 66.12 24.86
N PRO A 719 5.26 66.04 25.26
CA PRO A 719 4.17 66.69 24.53
C PRO A 719 4.43 68.19 24.30
N LYS A 720 5.03 68.87 25.28
CA LYS A 720 5.46 70.26 25.18
C LYS A 720 6.49 70.48 24.06
N TRP A 721 7.52 69.64 23.98
CA TRP A 721 8.49 69.67 22.88
C TRP A 721 7.80 69.52 21.52
N LEU A 722 6.78 68.66 21.43
CA LEU A 722 6.04 68.44 20.20
C LEU A 722 5.29 69.70 19.74
N ILE A 723 4.54 70.31 20.66
CA ILE A 723 3.73 71.50 20.39
C ILE A 723 4.63 72.70 20.02
N GLU A 724 5.78 72.84 20.70
CA GLU A 724 6.71 73.97 20.49
C GLU A 724 7.57 73.83 19.23
N LYS A 725 7.99 72.61 18.85
CA LYS A 725 8.97 72.39 17.78
C LYS A 725 8.40 71.84 16.48
N ALA A 726 7.22 71.20 16.48
CA ALA A 726 6.68 70.53 15.31
C ALA A 726 5.66 71.36 14.49
N GLN A 727 5.65 72.69 14.67
CA GLN A 727 4.70 73.68 14.10
C GLN A 727 3.91 73.22 12.86
N GLY A 728 2.58 73.10 13.01
CA GLY A 728 1.60 72.90 11.94
C GLY A 728 0.21 72.51 12.48
N PRO A 729 -0.89 72.86 11.78
CA PRO A 729 -2.23 72.38 12.15
C PRO A 729 -2.29 70.84 12.10
N ASP A 730 -3.06 70.24 13.00
CA ASP A 730 -3.31 68.80 13.10
C ASP A 730 -2.06 67.91 13.29
N ILE A 731 -1.07 68.37 14.07
CA ILE A 731 0.15 67.58 14.34
C ILE A 731 -0.17 66.22 14.97
N GLU A 732 -1.24 66.11 15.78
CA GLU A 732 -1.65 64.83 16.37
C GLU A 732 -2.01 63.78 15.30
N LYS A 733 -2.51 64.20 14.12
CA LYS A 733 -2.85 63.27 13.02
C LYS A 733 -1.60 62.71 12.31
N LYS A 734 -0.45 63.37 12.46
CA LYS A 734 0.83 62.97 11.85
C LYS A 734 1.68 62.07 12.76
N VAL A 735 1.27 61.89 14.01
CA VAL A 735 1.95 61.00 14.97
C VAL A 735 1.75 59.55 14.53
N TRP A 736 2.84 58.78 14.48
CA TRP A 736 2.81 57.36 14.16
C TRP A 736 2.50 56.54 15.41
N ILE A 737 1.42 55.78 15.38
CA ILE A 737 1.08 54.88 16.48
C ILE A 737 1.89 53.58 16.31
N ASP A 738 2.66 53.26 17.34
CA ASP A 738 3.57 52.11 17.42
C ASP A 738 4.54 51.99 16.23
N ASN A 739 4.89 53.12 15.59
CA ASN A 739 5.67 53.21 14.35
C ASN A 739 5.10 52.41 13.16
N LEU A 740 3.81 52.05 13.18
CA LEU A 740 3.14 51.30 12.10
C LEU A 740 2.30 52.21 11.22
N ILE A 741 1.36 52.94 11.83
CA ILE A 741 0.35 53.71 11.09
C ILE A 741 0.16 55.09 11.72
N PRO A 742 0.11 56.17 10.92
CA PRO A 742 -0.26 57.51 11.38
C PRO A 742 -1.66 57.56 12.02
N ALA A 743 -1.80 58.33 13.08
CA ALA A 743 -3.06 58.53 13.80
C ALA A 743 -4.21 58.99 12.90
N GLY A 744 -3.95 59.88 11.93
CA GLY A 744 -4.98 60.33 10.97
C GLY A 744 -5.49 59.21 10.04
N ILE A 745 -4.63 58.24 9.70
CA ILE A 745 -5.05 57.06 8.94
C ILE A 745 -5.89 56.14 9.83
N LEU A 746 -5.50 55.92 11.09
CA LEU A 746 -6.31 55.17 12.05
C LEU A 746 -7.70 55.79 12.26
N ASP A 747 -7.81 57.12 12.34
CA ASP A 747 -9.11 57.80 12.45
C ASP A 747 -9.98 57.55 11.20
N SER A 748 -9.34 57.55 10.02
CA SER A 748 -10.00 57.27 8.76
C SER A 748 -10.53 55.84 8.77
N ILE A 749 -9.71 54.87 9.20
CA ILE A 749 -10.12 53.46 9.37
C ILE A 749 -11.33 53.38 10.31
N GLU A 750 -11.28 54.00 11.49
CA GLU A 750 -12.42 54.01 12.43
C GLU A 750 -13.70 54.61 11.83
N THR A 751 -13.56 55.67 11.02
CA THR A 751 -14.68 56.33 10.35
C THR A 751 -15.32 55.41 9.32
N HIS A 752 -14.50 54.76 8.49
CA HIS A 752 -14.96 53.78 7.50
C HIS A 752 -15.56 52.53 8.16
N ILE A 753 -14.98 52.01 9.25
CA ILE A 753 -15.58 50.91 10.04
C ILE A 753 -17.00 51.28 10.48
N LYS A 754 -17.19 52.47 11.07
CA LYS A 754 -18.52 52.90 11.55
C LYS A 754 -19.54 52.99 10.43
N ALA A 755 -19.12 53.48 9.26
CA ALA A 755 -19.98 53.57 8.07
C ALA A 755 -20.32 52.18 7.50
N ASN A 756 -19.31 51.34 7.28
CA ASN A 756 -19.46 49.99 6.74
C ASN A 756 -20.28 49.09 7.68
N TYR A 757 -20.07 49.19 9.00
CA TYR A 757 -20.85 48.46 9.99
C TYR A 757 -22.34 48.86 9.95
N LYS A 758 -22.66 50.16 9.84
CA LYS A 758 -24.05 50.62 9.67
C LYS A 758 -24.67 50.06 8.40
N LYS A 759 -23.91 50.01 7.29
CA LYS A 759 -24.35 49.42 6.02
C LYS A 759 -24.65 47.93 6.16
N LEU A 760 -23.77 47.16 6.81
CA LEU A 760 -23.99 45.72 7.05
C LEU A 760 -25.25 45.44 7.88
N LEU A 761 -25.60 46.32 8.83
CA LEU A 761 -26.83 46.19 9.64
C LEU A 761 -28.13 46.40 8.85
N THR A 762 -28.07 46.95 7.64
CA THR A 762 -29.26 47.10 6.77
C THR A 762 -29.68 45.78 6.11
N HIS A 763 -28.82 44.76 6.15
CA HIS A 763 -29.06 43.44 5.59
C HIS A 763 -29.32 42.40 6.69
N GLU A 764 -29.98 41.30 6.32
CA GLU A 764 -30.10 40.15 7.20
C GLU A 764 -28.70 39.57 7.49
N ARG A 765 -28.45 39.15 8.74
CA ARG A 765 -27.10 38.70 9.17
C ARG A 765 -26.53 37.54 8.36
N TYR A 766 -27.38 36.65 7.86
CA TYR A 766 -26.97 35.51 7.03
C TYR A 766 -27.36 35.71 5.56
N SER A 767 -27.60 36.95 5.14
CA SER A 767 -27.68 37.27 3.71
C SER A 767 -26.31 37.09 3.07
N PHE A 768 -26.29 36.83 1.77
CA PHE A 768 -25.03 36.65 1.04
C PHE A 768 -24.19 37.92 1.02
N GLU A 769 -24.84 39.08 1.00
CA GLU A 769 -24.21 40.41 1.06
C GLU A 769 -23.38 40.56 2.34
N VAL A 770 -23.86 40.04 3.47
CA VAL A 770 -23.11 40.00 4.74
C VAL A 770 -22.09 38.87 4.74
N LEU A 771 -22.50 37.64 4.45
CA LEU A 771 -21.64 36.45 4.52
C LEU A 771 -20.40 36.56 3.62
N SER A 772 -20.53 37.14 2.43
CA SER A 772 -19.40 37.37 1.52
C SER A 772 -18.28 38.26 2.08
N LYS A 773 -18.59 39.04 3.12
CA LYS A 773 -17.65 39.90 3.87
C LYS A 773 -17.18 39.27 5.18
N VAL A 774 -17.84 38.21 5.65
CA VAL A 774 -17.45 37.50 6.87
C VAL A 774 -16.28 36.57 6.55
N ARG A 775 -15.15 36.84 7.18
CA ARG A 775 -13.89 36.10 7.03
C ARG A 775 -14.04 34.58 7.19
N ASP A 776 -14.72 34.13 8.24
CA ASP A 776 -14.94 32.69 8.46
C ASP A 776 -15.71 32.05 7.30
N PHE A 777 -16.73 32.72 6.77
CA PHE A 777 -17.47 32.22 5.61
C PHE A 777 -16.60 32.16 4.36
N ARG A 778 -15.74 33.16 4.11
CA ARG A 778 -14.80 33.15 2.98
C ARG A 778 -13.79 32.01 3.11
N THR A 779 -13.17 31.85 4.28
CA THR A 779 -12.23 30.76 4.56
C THR A 779 -12.89 29.39 4.41
N LEU A 780 -14.13 29.25 4.88
CA LEU A 780 -14.92 28.03 4.72
C LEU A 780 -15.18 27.71 3.24
N VAL A 781 -15.54 28.71 2.43
CA VAL A 781 -15.70 28.56 0.97
C VAL A 781 -14.38 28.12 0.34
N ASN A 782 -13.25 28.73 0.70
CA ASN A 782 -11.93 28.37 0.19
C ASN A 782 -11.58 26.90 0.48
N LEU A 783 -11.70 26.50 1.74
CA LEU A 783 -11.44 25.12 2.18
C LEU A 783 -12.37 24.13 1.46
N SER A 784 -13.66 24.45 1.40
CA SER A 784 -14.67 23.62 0.74
C SER A 784 -14.44 23.48 -0.76
N PHE A 785 -13.90 24.53 -1.41
CA PHE A 785 -13.55 24.48 -2.83
C PHE A 785 -12.36 23.57 -3.10
N VAL A 786 -11.33 23.58 -2.25
CA VAL A 786 -10.20 22.64 -2.36
C VAL A 786 -10.66 21.19 -2.11
N VAL A 787 -11.56 20.97 -1.16
CA VAL A 787 -12.19 19.66 -0.93
C VAL A 787 -13.02 19.22 -2.15
N TYR A 788 -13.81 20.12 -2.72
CA TYR A 788 -14.59 19.88 -3.94
C TYR A 788 -13.68 19.45 -5.10
N LEU A 789 -12.58 20.16 -5.34
CA LEU A 789 -11.62 19.81 -6.39
C LEU A 789 -10.94 18.47 -6.12
N SER A 790 -10.57 18.20 -4.87
CA SER A 790 -10.02 16.90 -4.46
C SER A 790 -10.97 15.76 -4.81
N LYS A 791 -12.27 15.90 -4.51
CA LYS A 791 -13.29 14.91 -4.86
C LYS A 791 -13.43 14.73 -6.37
N LYS A 792 -13.36 15.82 -7.15
CA LYS A 792 -13.44 15.77 -8.62
C LYS A 792 -12.28 15.04 -9.29
N ILE A 793 -11.09 15.06 -8.68
CA ILE A 793 -9.93 14.31 -9.16
C ILE A 793 -9.84 12.90 -8.56
N GLY A 794 -10.90 12.42 -7.91
CA GLY A 794 -11.00 11.06 -7.39
C GLY A 794 -10.38 10.85 -6.00
N ILE A 795 -10.03 11.91 -5.28
CA ILE A 795 -9.59 11.80 -3.88
C ILE A 795 -10.85 11.68 -3.01
N SER A 796 -11.00 10.52 -2.37
CA SER A 796 -12.07 10.25 -1.42
C SER A 796 -11.50 9.78 -0.09
N THR A 797 -12.06 10.28 1.02
CA THR A 797 -11.87 9.74 2.36
C THR A 797 -13.20 9.16 2.84
N PRO A 798 -13.22 8.02 3.56
CA PRO A 798 -14.44 7.47 4.16
C PRO A 798 -14.95 8.27 5.35
N LEU A 799 -14.24 9.32 5.74
CA LEU A 799 -14.52 10.09 6.92
C LEU A 799 -14.65 11.58 6.55
N ASP A 800 -15.35 12.35 7.37
CA ASP A 800 -15.71 13.71 7.03
C ASP A 800 -14.52 14.67 7.15
N PRO A 801 -14.25 15.53 6.15
CA PRO A 801 -13.13 16.47 6.20
C PRO A 801 -13.25 17.38 7.42
N VAL A 802 -12.29 17.29 8.35
CA VAL A 802 -12.10 18.30 9.39
C VAL A 802 -11.57 19.56 8.71
N LEU A 803 -12.46 20.53 8.52
CA LEU A 803 -12.14 21.83 7.93
C LEU A 803 -11.31 22.61 8.94
N SER A 804 -10.00 22.58 8.72
CA SER A 804 -9.04 23.19 9.61
C SER A 804 -7.98 23.89 8.78
N PHE A 805 -7.49 24.99 9.32
CA PHE A 805 -6.54 25.83 8.63
C PHE A 805 -5.06 25.36 8.63
N PRO A 806 -4.60 24.39 9.45
CA PRO A 806 -3.20 24.01 9.41
C PRO A 806 -2.86 23.13 8.21
N LEU A 807 -1.89 23.57 7.41
CA LEU A 807 -1.29 22.81 6.31
C LEU A 807 0.09 22.19 6.69
N GLY A 808 0.38 22.10 7.99
CA GLY A 808 1.69 21.70 8.50
C GLY A 808 1.89 20.18 8.62
N PRO A 809 3.13 19.68 8.59
CA PRO A 809 3.45 18.25 8.75
C PRO A 809 3.04 17.67 10.11
N ASN A 810 2.69 18.51 11.09
CA ASN A 810 2.28 18.13 12.44
C ASN A 810 0.85 18.56 12.78
N SER A 811 0.02 18.92 11.80
CA SER A 811 -1.34 19.35 12.11
C SER A 811 -2.34 18.86 11.07
N ILE A 812 -3.18 17.96 11.59
CA ILE A 812 -4.40 17.38 11.06
C ILE A 812 -4.18 16.35 9.96
N SER A 813 -4.44 15.11 10.39
CA SER A 813 -4.44 13.97 9.51
C SER A 813 -5.72 13.96 8.67
N ILE A 814 -5.59 13.60 7.40
CA ILE A 814 -6.71 13.01 6.63
C ILE A 814 -7.01 11.58 7.16
N MET A 815 -6.60 11.25 8.41
CA MET A 815 -7.07 10.08 9.14
C MET A 815 -8.04 10.44 10.29
N GLU A 816 -8.24 11.73 10.58
CA GLU A 816 -9.22 12.26 11.54
C GLU A 816 -10.31 13.08 10.85
N ALA A 817 -10.09 13.47 9.59
CA ALA A 817 -11.11 13.22 8.57
C ALA A 817 -11.09 11.73 8.35
#